data_AF-A0A8W8M3T3-F1
#
_entry.id   AF-A0A8W8M3T3-F1
#
_cell.length_a   1.000
_cell.length_b   1.000
_cell.length_c   1.000
_cell.angle_alpha   90.00
_cell.angle_beta   90.00
_cell.angle_gamma   90.00
#
_symmetry.space_group_name_H-M   'P 1'
#
loop_
_entity.id
_entity.type
_entity.pdbx_description
1 polymer ?
#
loop_
_entity_poly.entity_id
_entity_poly.type
_entity_poly.pdbx_seq_one_letter_code
_entity_poly.pdbx_strand_id
1 'polypeptide(L)'
;MSRYTNVLVILGYFFSSMIVLNKCKKIAGYKFPVYSLPFCPRNESEWNNRSLALICNNANGYTCLPNEKLTELVEFCYTVPWIWIEEGFCLYLKTKGSYVDAYNCSHFIDGCHNTSYQSRRIFDYPACISLGYGCFLAEQSCKSSPNVNRPEATENDKDDWLLVVFVIGIIVFITSCISFFILYFYRKRKKCFSGKKSTSNERTLIELEELEERKSLMSDTENGKGFSNKKLKIEKDLFDQWKHEDLCFISTMASTAVEKIIKTKNLVIVTGHSGSGKSAIIQHIALKYREQGWRVKRVKKIQDIMDEYSSSRFEKDKTICVFNDPFGKESFDEILNNSWQTYEEELKLYLQTAKLMMSCRNHIISDARLTRNLVNQSHIVDIDDNKNKLSVDEKRKILTKYTFGMNLSETECEKIVEVERYFPLLCKLYSSKEDTPKNSIGFFTETVTVLQEEILGFRTKDKNKYCALALLVLYNNDLCVGDLLKKKDTENKFKHTLNLCGVPENTPPSAIGDTLNTLKGFFVKKIGDTYQFYHDLVMEATTHLFGTNYPAEIIKYADIGFLRRRVRFGNCDKRNDPFTIYLKDKYIEELEERLFTELFGERLLDVVLNPCLKNANIGADVNLKMNENGWTPLTLAAGNDTEEYENFYHRESVSRSTSHSLDSLLFCSS
;
A
#
# COMPACT_ATOMS: atom_id res chain seq x y z
N MET A 1 -51.08 7.89 36.42
CA MET A 1 -50.97 6.88 35.34
C MET A 1 -50.49 7.55 34.04
N SER A 2 -49.25 8.11 34.01
CA SER A 2 -48.79 8.96 32.89
C SER A 2 -47.29 8.90 32.59
N ARG A 3 -46.44 8.33 33.48
CA ARG A 3 -44.99 8.21 33.25
C ARG A 3 -44.55 6.89 32.59
N TYR A 4 -45.42 5.89 32.51
CA TYR A 4 -45.12 4.61 31.85
C TYR A 4 -45.41 4.64 30.33
N THR A 5 -46.34 5.48 29.88
CA THR A 5 -46.72 5.60 28.46
C THR A 5 -45.56 6.10 27.60
N ASN A 6 -44.81 7.09 28.08
CA ASN A 6 -43.68 7.66 27.33
C ASN A 6 -42.49 6.68 27.21
N VAL A 7 -42.29 5.80 28.20
CA VAL A 7 -41.24 4.78 28.17
C VAL A 7 -41.55 3.72 27.10
N LEU A 8 -42.83 3.32 26.97
CA LEU A 8 -43.28 2.40 25.93
C LEU A 8 -43.20 3.01 24.52
N VAL A 9 -43.46 4.31 24.36
CA VAL A 9 -43.30 4.98 23.05
C VAL A 9 -41.82 5.10 22.66
N ILE A 10 -40.92 5.39 23.60
CA ILE A 10 -39.47 5.45 23.33
C ILE A 10 -38.89 4.06 23.04
N LEU A 11 -39.31 3.02 23.77
CA LEU A 11 -38.98 1.62 23.44
C LEU A 11 -39.58 1.21 22.09
N GLY A 12 -40.80 1.64 21.77
CA GLY A 12 -41.41 1.45 20.45
C GLY A 12 -40.58 2.07 19.33
N TYR A 13 -40.05 3.28 19.54
CA TYR A 13 -39.14 3.93 18.58
C TYR A 13 -37.78 3.20 18.47
N PHE A 14 -37.26 2.67 19.58
CA PHE A 14 -36.02 1.86 19.61
C PHE A 14 -36.18 0.48 18.96
N PHE A 15 -37.34 -0.16 19.08
CA PHE A 15 -37.63 -1.43 18.39
C PHE A 15 -38.03 -1.20 16.93
N SER A 16 -38.70 -0.09 16.60
CA SER A 16 -38.96 0.33 15.22
C SER A 16 -37.66 0.62 14.46
N SER A 17 -36.64 1.21 15.10
CA SER A 17 -35.34 1.45 14.48
C SER A 17 -34.46 0.19 14.40
N MET A 18 -34.70 -0.82 15.24
CA MET A 18 -34.04 -2.13 15.17
C MET A 18 -34.62 -3.08 14.13
N ILE A 19 -35.81 -2.79 13.57
CA ILE A 19 -36.44 -3.59 12.50
C ILE A 19 -36.00 -3.13 11.09
N VAL A 20 -35.29 -2.00 10.96
CA VAL A 20 -34.64 -1.56 9.70
C VAL A 20 -33.10 -1.54 9.84
N LEU A 21 -32.55 -2.50 10.59
CA LEU A 21 -31.13 -2.86 10.55
C LEU A 21 -30.96 -4.26 9.95
N ASN A 22 -31.47 -4.42 8.72
CA ASN A 22 -31.13 -5.56 7.89
C ASN A 22 -29.63 -5.47 7.56
N LYS A 23 -28.81 -6.23 8.29
CA LYS A 23 -27.36 -6.28 8.08
C LYS A 23 -27.08 -6.76 6.65
N CYS A 24 -26.61 -5.87 5.76
CA CYS A 24 -26.13 -6.24 4.44
C CYS A 24 -25.06 -7.34 4.58
N LYS A 25 -25.43 -8.58 4.24
CA LYS A 25 -24.59 -9.75 4.47
C LYS A 25 -23.56 -9.81 3.34
N LYS A 26 -22.29 -9.57 3.66
CA LYS A 26 -21.20 -9.74 2.70
C LYS A 26 -21.16 -11.20 2.21
N ILE A 27 -21.20 -11.39 0.90
CA ILE A 27 -21.14 -12.70 0.26
C ILE A 27 -19.67 -13.04 -0.07
N ALA A 28 -19.28 -14.29 0.13
CA ALA A 28 -17.95 -14.79 -0.21
C ALA A 28 -17.96 -15.44 -1.61
N GLY A 29 -16.80 -15.43 -2.29
CA GLY A 29 -16.62 -16.04 -3.61
C GLY A 29 -16.35 -15.06 -4.74
N TYR A 30 -16.56 -13.76 -4.52
CA TYR A 30 -16.29 -12.70 -5.50
C TYR A 30 -14.93 -12.02 -5.31
N LYS A 31 -14.36 -11.47 -6.38
CA LYS A 31 -13.07 -10.74 -6.39
C LYS A 31 -13.12 -9.40 -5.66
N PHE A 32 -14.29 -8.76 -5.61
CA PHE A 32 -14.55 -7.48 -4.92
C PHE A 32 -15.62 -7.65 -3.82
N PRO A 33 -15.81 -6.67 -2.92
CA PRO A 33 -16.87 -6.72 -1.92
C PRO A 33 -18.27 -6.72 -2.57
N VAL A 34 -19.04 -7.77 -2.28
CA VAL A 34 -20.43 -7.95 -2.73
C VAL A 34 -21.32 -8.19 -1.52
N TYR A 35 -22.49 -7.55 -1.48
CA TYR A 35 -23.39 -7.57 -0.33
C TYR A 35 -24.80 -8.00 -0.74
N SER A 36 -25.38 -8.94 0.00
CA SER A 36 -26.76 -9.41 -0.19
C SER A 36 -27.78 -8.35 0.25
N LEU A 37 -28.86 -8.19 -0.51
CA LEU A 37 -29.91 -7.22 -0.32
C LEU A 37 -31.32 -7.82 -0.49
N PRO A 38 -32.32 -7.27 0.23
CA PRO A 38 -33.73 -7.59 -0.02
C PRO A 38 -34.32 -6.89 -1.26
N PHE A 39 -33.78 -5.74 -1.66
CA PHE A 39 -34.19 -4.99 -2.86
C PHE A 39 -33.09 -4.03 -3.33
N CYS A 40 -32.98 -3.82 -4.64
CA CYS A 40 -32.16 -2.76 -5.24
C CYS A 40 -32.80 -1.37 -5.05
N PRO A 41 -32.05 -0.26 -5.27
CA PRO A 41 -32.60 1.09 -5.19
C PRO A 41 -33.88 1.27 -6.01
N ARG A 42 -34.80 2.11 -5.53
CA ARG A 42 -36.10 2.39 -6.17
C ARG A 42 -36.19 3.75 -6.86
N ASN A 43 -35.15 4.57 -6.72
CA ASN A 43 -35.02 5.90 -7.34
C ASN A 43 -33.56 6.37 -7.24
N GLU A 44 -33.26 7.47 -7.92
CA GLU A 44 -31.93 8.10 -7.96
C GLU A 44 -31.40 8.54 -6.57
N SER A 45 -32.27 9.02 -5.67
CA SER A 45 -31.84 9.41 -4.31
C SER A 45 -31.38 8.20 -3.49
N GLU A 46 -32.12 7.09 -3.54
CA GLU A 46 -31.70 5.85 -2.90
C GLU A 46 -30.42 5.28 -3.54
N TRP A 47 -30.30 5.35 -4.87
CA TRP A 47 -29.10 4.91 -5.60
C TRP A 47 -27.87 5.70 -5.14
N ASN A 48 -27.97 7.04 -5.10
CA ASN A 48 -26.89 7.91 -4.63
C ASN A 48 -26.52 7.62 -3.17
N ASN A 49 -27.50 7.45 -2.29
CA ASN A 49 -27.26 7.11 -0.88
C ASN A 49 -26.52 5.78 -0.71
N ARG A 50 -26.88 4.74 -1.48
CA ARG A 50 -26.19 3.44 -1.41
C ARG A 50 -24.82 3.45 -2.08
N SER A 51 -24.65 4.20 -3.17
CA SER A 51 -23.35 4.46 -3.80
C SER A 51 -22.37 5.10 -2.81
N LEU A 52 -22.82 6.13 -2.09
CA LEU A 52 -22.03 6.79 -1.02
C LEU A 52 -21.75 5.84 0.15
N ALA A 53 -22.72 5.02 0.57
CA ALA A 53 -22.55 4.08 1.68
C ALA A 53 -21.54 2.96 1.39
N LEU A 54 -21.41 2.53 0.13
CA LEU A 54 -20.37 1.60 -0.32
C LEU A 54 -19.05 2.28 -0.72
N ILE A 55 -18.99 3.62 -0.73
CA ILE A 55 -17.84 4.41 -1.18
C ILE A 55 -17.50 4.09 -2.66
N CYS A 56 -18.52 3.89 -3.48
CA CYS A 56 -18.38 3.82 -4.94
C CYS A 56 -18.07 5.21 -5.51
N ASN A 57 -17.35 5.29 -6.63
CA ASN A 57 -16.87 6.55 -7.20
C ASN A 57 -16.95 6.54 -8.74
N ASN A 58 -16.51 7.62 -9.39
CA ASN A 58 -16.62 7.76 -10.85
C ASN A 58 -15.78 6.75 -11.67
N ALA A 59 -14.80 6.06 -11.06
CA ALA A 59 -14.11 4.95 -11.70
C ALA A 59 -14.77 3.60 -11.37
N ASN A 60 -15.28 3.46 -10.14
CA ASN A 60 -15.88 2.23 -9.62
C ASN A 60 -17.38 2.44 -9.31
N GLY A 61 -18.24 2.30 -10.30
CA GLY A 61 -19.67 2.65 -10.22
C GLY A 61 -20.50 1.68 -9.36
N TYR A 62 -21.46 2.22 -8.59
CA TYR A 62 -22.44 1.41 -7.86
C TYR A 62 -23.32 0.61 -8.83
N THR A 63 -23.48 -0.68 -8.56
CA THR A 63 -24.36 -1.58 -9.33
C THR A 63 -25.12 -2.49 -8.37
N CYS A 64 -26.40 -2.73 -8.66
CA CYS A 64 -27.23 -3.69 -7.95
C CYS A 64 -27.93 -4.61 -8.96
N LEU A 65 -27.71 -5.92 -8.84
CA LEU A 65 -28.16 -6.94 -9.79
C LEU A 65 -28.48 -8.27 -9.08
N PRO A 66 -29.21 -9.20 -9.71
CA PRO A 66 -29.29 -10.61 -9.30
C PRO A 66 -27.92 -11.29 -9.19
N ASN A 67 -27.82 -12.29 -8.31
CA ASN A 67 -26.70 -13.25 -8.30
C ASN A 67 -26.85 -14.31 -9.43
N GLU A 68 -25.78 -15.07 -9.70
CA GLU A 68 -25.74 -16.17 -10.70
C GLU A 68 -26.85 -17.23 -10.57
N LYS A 69 -27.51 -17.34 -9.42
CA LYS A 69 -28.58 -18.31 -9.16
C LYS A 69 -29.98 -17.69 -9.19
N LEU A 70 -30.10 -16.38 -9.43
CA LEU A 70 -31.36 -15.63 -9.38
C LEU A 70 -32.12 -15.81 -8.04
N THR A 71 -31.41 -16.03 -6.94
CA THR A 71 -31.99 -16.28 -5.60
C THR A 71 -31.97 -15.06 -4.69
N GLU A 72 -31.06 -14.12 -4.91
CA GLU A 72 -30.89 -12.91 -4.11
C GLU A 72 -30.36 -11.77 -4.99
N LEU A 73 -30.67 -10.54 -4.60
CA LEU A 73 -30.11 -9.33 -5.19
C LEU A 73 -28.83 -8.97 -4.44
N VAL A 74 -27.85 -8.42 -5.17
CA VAL A 74 -26.54 -8.07 -4.63
C VAL A 74 -26.11 -6.68 -5.07
N GLU A 75 -25.50 -5.91 -4.16
CA GLU A 75 -24.86 -4.63 -4.45
C GLU A 75 -23.34 -4.69 -4.31
N PHE A 76 -22.67 -3.90 -5.15
CA PHE A 76 -21.22 -3.80 -5.24
C PHE A 76 -20.80 -2.52 -6.00
N CYS A 77 -19.56 -2.09 -5.81
CA CYS A 77 -18.92 -1.16 -6.75
C CYS A 77 -18.25 -2.00 -7.85
N TYR A 78 -18.63 -1.81 -9.10
CA TYR A 78 -18.05 -2.50 -10.25
C TYR A 78 -16.89 -1.69 -10.84
N THR A 79 -16.01 -2.30 -11.64
CA THR A 79 -14.76 -1.67 -12.14
C THR A 79 -14.95 -0.65 -13.28
N VAL A 80 -16.18 -0.18 -13.51
CA VAL A 80 -16.52 0.85 -14.49
C VAL A 80 -17.58 1.80 -13.91
N PRO A 81 -17.65 3.07 -14.34
CA PRO A 81 -18.61 4.06 -13.84
C PRO A 81 -20.08 3.64 -13.93
N TRP A 82 -20.44 2.92 -15.00
CA TRP A 82 -21.73 2.28 -15.25
C TRP A 82 -21.55 1.24 -16.36
N ILE A 83 -22.50 0.32 -16.46
CA ILE A 83 -22.58 -0.67 -17.54
C ILE A 83 -23.65 -0.20 -18.53
N TRP A 84 -23.39 -0.27 -19.83
CA TRP A 84 -24.44 -0.16 -20.84
C TRP A 84 -25.17 -1.51 -20.94
N ILE A 85 -26.47 -1.48 -20.71
CA ILE A 85 -27.37 -2.63 -20.78
C ILE A 85 -28.06 -2.58 -22.13
N GLU A 86 -27.84 -3.58 -22.97
CA GLU A 86 -28.43 -3.68 -24.32
C GLU A 86 -29.92 -4.06 -24.24
N GLU A 87 -30.73 -3.51 -25.15
CA GLU A 87 -32.15 -3.87 -25.27
C GLU A 87 -32.39 -5.38 -25.35
N GLY A 88 -33.46 -5.86 -24.71
CA GLY A 88 -33.74 -7.29 -24.61
C GLY A 88 -32.94 -8.07 -23.56
N PHE A 89 -32.03 -7.45 -22.80
CA PHE A 89 -31.20 -8.14 -21.80
C PHE A 89 -31.25 -7.55 -20.39
N CYS A 90 -31.64 -8.37 -19.40
CA CYS A 90 -31.31 -8.11 -18.00
C CYS A 90 -29.87 -8.55 -17.68
N LEU A 91 -29.28 -8.07 -16.60
CA LEU A 91 -27.92 -8.44 -16.18
C LEU A 91 -27.91 -9.21 -14.85
N TYR A 92 -26.88 -10.02 -14.62
CA TYR A 92 -26.63 -10.70 -13.35
C TYR A 92 -25.13 -10.86 -13.05
N LEU A 93 -24.76 -11.04 -11.79
CA LEU A 93 -23.35 -11.19 -11.38
C LEU A 93 -22.94 -12.67 -11.31
N LYS A 94 -21.95 -13.08 -12.12
CA LYS A 94 -21.34 -14.42 -12.05
C LYS A 94 -20.34 -14.54 -10.91
N THR A 95 -20.40 -15.65 -10.18
CA THR A 95 -19.48 -15.95 -9.07
C THR A 95 -18.07 -16.19 -9.60
N LYS A 96 -17.94 -17.08 -10.59
CA LYS A 96 -16.64 -17.47 -11.17
C LYS A 96 -16.12 -16.36 -12.08
N GLY A 97 -15.13 -15.60 -11.58
CA GLY A 97 -14.49 -14.51 -12.31
C GLY A 97 -15.01 -13.13 -11.94
N SER A 98 -16.18 -13.04 -11.31
CA SER A 98 -16.80 -11.80 -10.80
C SER A 98 -17.04 -10.73 -11.87
N TYR A 99 -17.48 -11.17 -13.04
CA TYR A 99 -17.96 -10.29 -14.10
C TYR A 99 -19.49 -10.32 -14.14
N VAL A 100 -20.06 -9.25 -14.68
CA VAL A 100 -21.49 -9.15 -14.98
C VAL A 100 -21.76 -9.81 -16.34
N ASP A 101 -22.83 -10.58 -16.42
CA ASP A 101 -23.25 -11.35 -17.60
C ASP A 101 -24.71 -11.05 -17.94
N ALA A 102 -25.14 -11.39 -19.16
CA ALA A 102 -26.44 -11.04 -19.71
C ALA A 102 -27.44 -12.20 -19.69
N TYR A 103 -28.71 -11.88 -19.43
CA TYR A 103 -29.85 -12.78 -19.45
C TYR A 103 -30.91 -12.21 -20.41
N ASN A 104 -31.27 -12.96 -21.45
CA ASN A 104 -32.25 -12.52 -22.43
C ASN A 104 -33.66 -12.44 -21.82
N CYS A 105 -34.21 -11.24 -21.67
CA CYS A 105 -35.52 -10.99 -21.08
C CYS A 105 -36.68 -11.00 -22.08
N SER A 106 -36.43 -11.27 -23.37
CA SER A 106 -37.46 -11.23 -24.44
C SER A 106 -38.63 -12.21 -24.23
N HIS A 107 -38.50 -13.15 -23.28
CA HIS A 107 -39.53 -14.12 -22.89
C HIS A 107 -40.32 -13.70 -21.62
N PHE A 108 -40.09 -12.50 -21.10
CA PHE A 108 -40.90 -11.95 -20.00
C PHE A 108 -42.30 -11.59 -20.49
N ILE A 109 -43.30 -11.76 -19.61
CA ILE A 109 -44.70 -11.41 -19.88
C ILE A 109 -44.83 -9.89 -20.12
N ASP A 110 -44.08 -9.10 -19.35
CA ASP A 110 -44.03 -7.63 -19.44
C ASP A 110 -42.74 -7.11 -18.78
N GLY A 111 -42.32 -5.89 -19.10
CA GLY A 111 -41.23 -5.17 -18.44
C GLY A 111 -39.81 -5.48 -18.91
N CYS A 112 -39.62 -6.31 -19.94
CA CYS A 112 -38.36 -6.33 -20.68
C CYS A 112 -38.26 -5.06 -21.55
N HIS A 113 -37.08 -4.44 -21.56
CA HIS A 113 -36.88 -3.13 -22.15
C HIS A 113 -36.46 -3.20 -23.62
N ASN A 114 -36.94 -2.23 -24.40
CA ASN A 114 -36.76 -2.10 -25.85
C ASN A 114 -35.86 -0.91 -26.24
N THR A 115 -35.07 -0.41 -25.29
CA THR A 115 -34.02 0.58 -25.52
C THR A 115 -32.87 0.29 -24.58
N SER A 116 -31.64 0.38 -25.07
CA SER A 116 -30.44 0.24 -24.25
C SER A 116 -30.33 1.39 -23.22
N TYR A 117 -29.84 1.11 -22.01
CA TYR A 117 -29.73 2.11 -20.93
C TYR A 117 -28.52 1.86 -20.01
N GLN A 118 -28.20 2.83 -19.15
CA GLN A 118 -27.08 2.74 -18.21
C GLN A 118 -27.49 2.10 -16.88
N SER A 119 -26.68 1.20 -16.32
CA SER A 119 -26.98 0.45 -15.07
C SER A 119 -27.31 1.32 -13.86
N ARG A 120 -26.87 2.60 -13.83
CA ARG A 120 -27.31 3.57 -12.81
C ARG A 120 -28.82 3.84 -12.79
N ARG A 121 -29.52 3.54 -13.88
CA ARG A 121 -30.98 3.64 -14.05
C ARG A 121 -31.72 2.30 -13.90
N ILE A 122 -31.10 1.28 -13.31
CA ILE A 122 -31.73 -0.05 -13.11
C ILE A 122 -33.07 0.01 -12.35
N PHE A 123 -33.28 1.05 -11.53
CA PHE A 123 -34.54 1.30 -10.84
C PHE A 123 -35.73 1.65 -11.76
N ASP A 124 -35.48 2.11 -12.99
CA ASP A 124 -36.52 2.34 -13.99
C ASP A 124 -37.05 1.03 -14.60
N TYR A 125 -36.33 -0.08 -14.40
CA TYR A 125 -36.60 -1.39 -15.02
C TYR A 125 -36.78 -2.52 -13.98
N PRO A 126 -37.83 -2.44 -13.14
CA PRO A 126 -38.01 -3.33 -11.99
C PRO A 126 -38.12 -4.81 -12.34
N ALA A 127 -38.52 -5.18 -13.56
CA ALA A 127 -38.56 -6.57 -14.02
C ALA A 127 -37.18 -7.25 -13.97
N CYS A 128 -36.11 -6.52 -14.30
CA CYS A 128 -34.72 -7.02 -14.26
C CYS A 128 -34.12 -7.13 -12.84
N ILE A 129 -34.88 -6.76 -11.80
CA ILE A 129 -34.47 -6.83 -10.39
C ILE A 129 -35.58 -7.42 -9.49
N SER A 130 -36.57 -8.09 -10.07
CA SER A 130 -37.67 -8.74 -9.35
C SER A 130 -37.55 -10.26 -9.43
N LEU A 131 -37.11 -10.89 -8.33
CA LEU A 131 -36.79 -12.31 -8.26
C LEU A 131 -37.79 -13.10 -7.40
N GLY A 132 -38.02 -14.35 -7.76
CA GLY A 132 -38.76 -15.32 -6.94
C GLY A 132 -38.44 -16.74 -7.37
N TYR A 133 -38.42 -17.69 -6.45
CA TYR A 133 -38.24 -19.12 -6.73
C TYR A 133 -37.01 -19.53 -7.59
N GLY A 134 -36.00 -18.65 -7.74
CA GLY A 134 -34.82 -18.89 -8.58
C GLY A 134 -34.95 -18.42 -10.04
N CYS A 135 -35.91 -17.54 -10.33
CA CYS A 135 -36.19 -16.97 -11.64
C CYS A 135 -36.65 -15.51 -11.53
N PHE A 136 -36.77 -14.81 -12.66
CA PHE A 136 -37.37 -13.48 -12.71
C PHE A 136 -38.89 -13.57 -12.64
N LEU A 137 -39.53 -12.78 -11.76
CA LEU A 137 -41.00 -12.82 -11.57
C LEU A 137 -41.81 -12.41 -12.82
N ALA A 138 -41.16 -11.73 -13.75
CA ALA A 138 -41.72 -11.35 -15.04
C ALA A 138 -41.72 -12.52 -16.06
N GLU A 139 -40.94 -13.58 -15.85
CA GLU A 139 -40.87 -14.74 -16.72
C GLU A 139 -42.13 -15.63 -16.55
N GLN A 140 -42.70 -16.10 -17.67
CA GLN A 140 -43.95 -16.86 -17.65
C GLN A 140 -43.85 -18.20 -16.90
N SER A 141 -42.68 -18.84 -16.96
CA SER A 141 -42.34 -20.08 -16.25
C SER A 141 -42.27 -19.92 -14.73
N CYS A 142 -41.99 -18.70 -14.22
CA CYS A 142 -41.67 -18.45 -12.82
C CYS A 142 -42.90 -18.50 -11.88
N LYS A 143 -44.11 -18.67 -12.44
CA LYS A 143 -45.37 -18.79 -11.72
C LYS A 143 -45.79 -20.27 -11.59
N SER A 144 -45.14 -21.01 -10.69
CA SER A 144 -45.56 -22.37 -10.32
C SER A 144 -45.09 -22.77 -8.92
N SER A 145 -46.01 -23.31 -8.11
CA SER A 145 -45.72 -23.96 -6.83
C SER A 145 -46.57 -25.22 -6.68
N PRO A 146 -45.99 -26.37 -6.27
CA PRO A 146 -46.73 -27.48 -5.71
C PRO A 146 -46.47 -27.65 -4.19
N ASN A 147 -47.52 -27.96 -3.44
CA ASN A 147 -47.50 -28.18 -1.99
C ASN A 147 -46.77 -29.47 -1.56
N VAL A 148 -45.86 -29.35 -0.59
CA VAL A 148 -45.54 -30.34 0.48
C VAL A 148 -44.94 -29.55 1.66
N ASN A 149 -45.40 -29.58 2.92
CA ASN A 149 -46.67 -30.02 3.52
C ASN A 149 -46.96 -29.08 4.73
N ARG A 150 -48.21 -28.98 5.19
CA ARG A 150 -48.60 -28.26 6.43
C ARG A 150 -49.18 -29.27 7.43
N PRO A 151 -48.62 -29.43 8.64
CA PRO A 151 -49.30 -30.19 9.69
C PRO A 151 -50.62 -29.51 10.04
N GLU A 152 -51.66 -30.32 10.25
CA GLU A 152 -52.96 -29.84 10.68
C GLU A 152 -52.85 -29.14 12.04
N ALA A 153 -53.68 -28.10 12.24
CA ALA A 153 -53.81 -27.48 13.54
C ALA A 153 -54.56 -28.42 14.49
N THR A 154 -53.85 -29.06 15.42
CA THR A 154 -54.46 -29.55 16.65
C THR A 154 -54.36 -28.46 17.70
N GLU A 155 -55.50 -27.89 18.09
CA GLU A 155 -55.61 -27.11 19.32
C GLU A 155 -55.14 -27.97 20.49
N ASN A 156 -54.17 -27.47 21.26
CA ASN A 156 -53.89 -27.97 22.61
C ASN A 156 -53.17 -26.89 23.43
N ASP A 157 -53.98 -26.19 24.20
CA ASP A 157 -53.69 -25.24 25.27
C ASP A 157 -52.46 -25.60 26.16
N LYS A 158 -51.28 -25.02 25.87
CA LYS A 158 -50.04 -25.16 26.67
C LYS A 158 -49.04 -23.98 26.59
N ASP A 159 -49.48 -22.74 26.31
CA ASP A 159 -48.54 -21.61 26.12
C ASP A 159 -48.08 -20.86 27.39
N ASP A 160 -48.68 -21.09 28.56
CA ASP A 160 -48.30 -20.38 29.79
C ASP A 160 -46.99 -20.88 30.44
N TRP A 161 -46.63 -22.16 30.29
CA TRP A 161 -45.44 -22.71 30.98
C TRP A 161 -44.12 -22.31 30.28
N LEU A 162 -44.10 -22.24 28.94
CA LEU A 162 -42.89 -21.93 28.18
C LEU A 162 -42.35 -20.52 28.46
N LEU A 163 -43.24 -19.53 28.62
CA LEU A 163 -42.87 -18.17 29.02
C LEU A 163 -42.30 -18.12 30.46
N VAL A 164 -42.90 -18.85 31.39
CA VAL A 164 -42.42 -18.92 32.79
C VAL A 164 -41.01 -19.52 32.87
N VAL A 165 -40.71 -20.58 32.10
CA VAL A 165 -39.36 -21.17 32.04
C VAL A 165 -38.35 -20.16 31.47
N PHE A 166 -38.71 -19.43 30.42
CA PHE A 166 -37.84 -18.38 29.85
C PHE A 166 -37.55 -17.24 30.84
N VAL A 167 -38.57 -16.77 31.56
CA VAL A 167 -38.41 -15.71 32.57
C VAL A 167 -37.54 -16.17 33.74
N ILE A 168 -37.73 -17.40 34.24
CA ILE A 168 -36.88 -17.99 35.29
C ILE A 168 -35.43 -18.11 34.79
N GLY A 169 -35.22 -18.58 33.56
CA GLY A 169 -33.88 -18.67 32.96
C GLY A 169 -33.16 -17.32 32.89
N ILE A 170 -33.86 -16.26 32.51
CA ILE A 170 -33.32 -14.88 32.45
C ILE A 170 -32.96 -14.38 33.87
N ILE A 171 -33.79 -14.63 34.88
CA ILE A 171 -33.52 -14.24 36.27
C ILE A 171 -32.28 -14.97 36.83
N VAL A 172 -32.13 -16.27 36.56
CA VAL A 172 -30.95 -17.06 36.96
C VAL A 172 -29.69 -16.55 36.25
N PHE A 173 -29.79 -16.20 34.96
CA PHE A 173 -28.66 -15.63 34.22
C PHE A 173 -28.22 -14.27 34.79
N ILE A 174 -29.16 -13.36 35.05
CA ILE A 174 -28.87 -12.03 35.61
C ILE A 174 -28.25 -12.13 37.00
N THR A 175 -28.78 -12.98 37.88
CA THR A 175 -28.22 -13.17 39.24
C THR A 175 -26.83 -13.80 39.22
N SER A 176 -26.57 -14.74 38.29
CA SER A 176 -25.23 -15.29 38.03
C SER A 176 -24.25 -14.21 37.56
N CYS A 177 -24.64 -13.38 36.58
CA CYS A 177 -23.81 -12.26 36.10
C CYS A 177 -23.50 -11.25 37.20
N ILE A 178 -24.47 -10.88 38.03
CA ILE A 178 -24.27 -9.95 39.16
C ILE A 178 -23.30 -10.55 40.19
N SER A 179 -23.47 -11.83 40.54
CA SER A 179 -22.55 -12.54 41.44
C SER A 179 -21.11 -12.58 40.90
N PHE A 180 -20.95 -12.86 39.60
CA PHE A 180 -19.65 -12.83 38.93
C PHE A 180 -19.03 -11.43 38.92
N PHE A 181 -19.82 -10.37 38.67
CA PHE A 181 -19.37 -8.99 38.75
C PHE A 181 -18.94 -8.58 40.16
N ILE A 182 -19.70 -8.97 41.19
CA ILE A 182 -19.33 -8.73 42.60
C ILE A 182 -18.02 -9.47 42.92
N LEU A 183 -17.89 -10.75 42.57
CA LEU A 183 -16.65 -11.52 42.75
C LEU A 183 -15.45 -10.91 42.00
N TYR A 184 -15.67 -10.40 40.79
CA TYR A 184 -14.66 -9.70 39.99
C TYR A 184 -14.19 -8.41 40.70
N PHE A 185 -15.11 -7.57 41.17
CA PHE A 185 -14.77 -6.35 41.92
C PHE A 185 -14.15 -6.65 43.29
N TYR A 186 -14.56 -7.71 43.98
CA TYR A 186 -13.99 -8.15 45.24
C TYR A 186 -12.54 -8.66 45.06
N ARG A 187 -12.29 -9.44 43.99
CA ARG A 187 -10.93 -9.85 43.58
C ARG A 187 -10.07 -8.67 43.15
N LYS A 188 -10.64 -7.67 42.46
CA LYS A 188 -9.93 -6.45 42.05
C LYS A 188 -9.54 -5.59 43.27
N ARG A 189 -10.42 -5.44 44.27
CA ARG A 189 -10.11 -4.72 45.53
C ARG A 189 -9.00 -5.39 46.35
N LYS A 190 -8.93 -6.73 46.40
CA LYS A 190 -7.84 -7.44 47.11
C LYS A 190 -6.46 -7.35 46.44
N LYS A 191 -6.34 -6.91 45.17
CA LYS A 191 -5.04 -6.73 44.48
C LYS A 191 -4.45 -5.32 44.56
N CYS A 192 -5.11 -4.37 45.22
CA CYS A 192 -4.60 -2.99 45.39
C CYS A 192 -4.25 -2.63 46.84
N PHE A 193 -4.06 -3.60 47.74
CA PHE A 193 -3.70 -3.34 49.14
C PHE A 193 -2.62 -4.29 49.69
N SER A 194 -1.48 -4.34 49.00
CA SER A 194 -0.18 -4.71 49.57
C SER A 194 0.94 -4.16 48.68
N GLY A 195 1.93 -3.46 49.26
CA GLY A 195 3.13 -2.97 48.55
C GLY A 195 3.20 -1.46 48.22
N LYS A 196 3.44 -0.62 49.24
CA LYS A 196 4.13 0.69 49.09
C LYS A 196 5.63 0.44 49.35
N LYS A 197 6.58 1.07 48.66
CA LYS A 197 7.01 2.48 48.83
C LYS A 197 7.98 2.94 47.72
N SER A 198 7.91 4.25 47.39
CA SER A 198 8.98 5.15 46.87
C SER A 198 9.70 4.82 45.55
N THR A 199 10.02 5.76 44.65
CA THR A 199 10.11 7.24 44.74
C THR A 199 9.26 7.97 43.67
N SER A 200 8.65 9.09 44.07
CA SER A 200 7.99 10.09 43.19
C SER A 200 8.89 11.35 43.12
N ASN A 201 8.89 12.19 42.08
CA ASN A 201 7.75 13.04 41.69
C ASN A 201 7.63 13.34 40.17
N GLU A 202 8.61 12.96 39.35
CA GLU A 202 8.72 13.37 37.94
C GLU A 202 7.77 12.63 36.99
N ARG A 203 7.38 11.41 37.36
CA ARG A 203 6.47 10.55 36.57
C ARG A 203 5.01 11.03 36.60
N THR A 204 4.64 11.77 37.65
CA THR A 204 3.25 12.18 37.93
C THR A 204 2.72 13.26 36.97
N LEU A 205 3.61 14.07 36.38
CA LEU A 205 3.21 15.10 35.42
C LEU A 205 2.81 14.47 34.07
N ILE A 206 3.61 13.50 33.62
CA ILE A 206 3.42 12.77 32.36
C ILE A 206 2.13 11.93 32.40
N GLU A 207 1.85 11.24 33.51
CA GLU A 207 0.59 10.47 33.67
C GLU A 207 -0.67 11.36 33.70
N LEU A 208 -0.55 12.66 34.01
CA LEU A 208 -1.66 13.62 33.97
C LEU A 208 -1.90 14.16 32.54
N GLU A 209 -0.85 14.48 31.79
CA GLU A 209 -0.97 14.81 30.35
C GLU A 209 -1.57 13.64 29.55
N GLU A 210 -1.11 12.40 29.77
CA GLU A 210 -1.68 11.20 29.13
C GLU A 210 -3.18 10.98 29.45
N LEU A 211 -3.66 11.50 30.58
CA LEU A 211 -5.06 11.39 31.01
C LEU A 211 -5.96 12.47 30.41
N GLU A 212 -5.42 13.65 30.09
CA GLU A 212 -6.14 14.70 29.36
C GLU A 212 -6.22 14.38 27.86
N GLU A 213 -5.13 13.90 27.24
CA GLU A 213 -5.14 13.40 25.86
C GLU A 213 -6.18 12.28 25.67
N ARG A 214 -6.29 11.35 26.62
CA ARG A 214 -7.30 10.27 26.56
C ARG A 214 -8.74 10.75 26.68
N LYS A 215 -9.00 11.87 27.36
CA LYS A 215 -10.36 12.39 27.53
C LYS A 215 -10.86 13.13 26.30
N SER A 216 -9.99 13.91 25.62
CA SER A 216 -10.37 14.57 24.36
C SER A 216 -10.64 13.54 23.24
N LEU A 217 -9.85 12.45 23.20
CA LEU A 217 -9.97 11.36 22.22
C LEU A 217 -11.20 10.42 22.39
N MET A 218 -11.99 10.54 23.46
CA MET A 218 -13.12 9.64 23.74
C MET A 218 -14.50 10.18 23.35
N SER A 219 -14.60 11.41 22.84
CA SER A 219 -15.90 12.02 22.50
C SER A 219 -16.45 11.62 21.13
N ASP A 220 -15.61 11.18 20.18
CA ASP A 220 -16.01 10.93 18.80
C ASP A 220 -15.77 9.49 18.30
N THR A 221 -16.79 8.96 17.59
CA THR A 221 -16.78 7.78 16.71
C THR A 221 -16.90 6.38 17.35
N GLU A 222 -18.14 5.91 17.53
CA GLU A 222 -18.45 4.48 17.62
C GLU A 222 -18.75 3.87 16.24
N ASN A 223 -17.70 3.42 15.50
CA ASN A 223 -17.70 2.25 14.59
C ASN A 223 -16.37 2.13 13.79
N GLY A 224 -15.23 1.94 14.46
CA GLY A 224 -13.93 1.79 13.79
C GLY A 224 -12.81 1.09 14.59
N LYS A 225 -13.15 0.45 15.72
CA LYS A 225 -12.20 0.05 16.78
C LYS A 225 -11.12 -0.98 16.37
N GLY A 226 -11.28 -1.70 15.26
CA GLY A 226 -10.29 -2.67 14.78
C GLY A 226 -9.11 -2.05 14.00
N PHE A 227 -9.42 -1.31 12.93
CA PHE A 227 -8.41 -0.78 12.01
C PHE A 227 -7.66 0.43 12.58
N SER A 228 -8.36 1.32 13.28
CA SER A 228 -7.77 2.51 13.92
C SER A 228 -6.68 2.12 14.95
N ASN A 229 -6.95 1.12 15.78
CA ASN A 229 -5.98 0.62 16.77
C ASN A 229 -4.71 0.04 16.13
N LYS A 230 -4.81 -0.64 14.96
CA LYS A 230 -3.61 -1.12 14.25
C LYS A 230 -2.81 0.03 13.62
N LYS A 231 -3.47 1.04 13.05
CA LYS A 231 -2.81 2.26 12.51
C LYS A 231 -2.07 3.03 13.61
N LEU A 232 -2.73 3.25 14.75
CA LEU A 232 -2.16 3.90 15.94
C LEU A 232 -0.94 3.13 16.50
N LYS A 233 -1.01 1.80 16.57
CA LYS A 233 0.13 0.99 17.05
C LYS A 233 1.34 1.14 16.12
N ILE A 234 1.15 1.01 14.80
CA ILE A 234 2.23 1.16 13.81
C ILE A 234 2.86 2.56 13.89
N GLU A 235 2.04 3.59 14.08
CA GLU A 235 2.51 4.97 14.23
C GLU A 235 3.32 5.16 15.52
N LYS A 236 2.91 4.54 16.64
CA LYS A 236 3.70 4.54 17.88
C LYS A 236 5.04 3.80 17.72
N ASP A 237 5.01 2.53 17.28
CA ASP A 237 6.19 1.68 17.12
C ASP A 237 7.26 2.37 16.24
N LEU A 238 6.81 3.11 15.22
CA LEU A 238 7.64 3.93 14.34
C LEU A 238 8.29 5.14 15.04
N PHE A 239 7.55 5.90 15.83
CA PHE A 239 8.10 7.07 16.52
C PHE A 239 9.03 6.67 17.67
N ASP A 240 8.78 5.53 18.30
CA ASP A 240 9.70 4.93 19.26
C ASP A 240 11.01 4.49 18.56
N GLN A 241 10.95 3.99 17.33
CA GLN A 241 12.14 3.77 16.48
C GLN A 241 12.87 5.09 16.19
N TRP A 242 12.18 6.17 15.79
CA TRP A 242 12.82 7.47 15.52
C TRP A 242 13.58 7.98 16.74
N LYS A 243 12.94 7.97 17.92
CA LYS A 243 13.59 8.36 19.19
C LYS A 243 14.83 7.52 19.51
N HIS A 244 14.77 6.22 19.25
CA HIS A 244 15.90 5.32 19.50
C HIS A 244 17.08 5.59 18.55
N GLU A 245 16.81 5.84 17.26
CA GLU A 245 17.85 6.21 16.30
C GLU A 245 18.46 7.59 16.60
N ASP A 246 17.67 8.52 17.15
CA ASP A 246 18.11 9.87 17.52
C ASP A 246 19.15 9.90 18.65
N LEU A 247 19.20 8.87 19.51
CA LEU A 247 20.22 8.73 20.57
C LEU A 247 21.67 8.71 20.04
N CYS A 248 21.83 8.34 18.76
CA CYS A 248 23.10 8.33 18.04
C CYS A 248 23.24 9.50 17.04
N PHE A 249 22.27 10.41 16.98
CA PHE A 249 22.36 11.59 16.13
C PHE A 249 23.44 12.55 16.63
N ILE A 250 24.22 13.09 15.69
CA ILE A 250 25.22 14.13 15.94
C ILE A 250 24.78 15.36 15.13
N SER A 251 24.60 16.49 15.81
CA SER A 251 24.27 17.75 15.14
C SER A 251 25.43 18.21 14.26
N THR A 252 25.11 18.55 13.01
CA THR A 252 26.05 18.97 11.97
C THR A 252 25.70 20.34 11.40
N MET A 253 26.60 20.92 10.59
CA MET A 253 26.34 22.13 9.79
C MET A 253 25.08 21.95 8.94
N ALA A 254 24.95 20.82 8.23
CA ALA A 254 23.75 20.47 7.46
C ALA A 254 22.47 20.51 8.30
N SER A 255 22.44 19.83 9.46
CA SER A 255 21.25 19.83 10.32
C SER A 255 20.89 21.22 10.84
N THR A 256 21.90 22.03 11.15
CA THR A 256 21.74 23.43 11.61
C THR A 256 21.19 24.31 10.48
N ALA A 257 21.61 24.09 9.23
CA ALA A 257 21.08 24.79 8.06
C ALA A 257 19.60 24.44 7.82
N VAL A 258 19.22 23.15 7.89
CA VAL A 258 17.81 22.71 7.79
C VAL A 258 16.96 23.31 8.92
N GLU A 259 17.45 23.31 10.16
CA GLU A 259 16.77 23.95 11.31
C GLU A 259 16.54 25.45 11.12
N LYS A 260 17.50 26.16 10.50
CA LYS A 260 17.36 27.60 10.23
C LYS A 260 16.28 27.89 9.20
N ILE A 261 16.17 27.05 8.15
CA ILE A 261 15.20 27.27 7.07
C ILE A 261 13.79 26.87 7.52
N ILE A 262 13.59 25.74 8.19
CA ILE A 262 12.24 25.30 8.63
C ILE A 262 11.59 26.24 9.66
N LYS A 263 12.40 27.03 10.40
CA LYS A 263 11.91 28.10 11.28
C LYS A 263 11.29 29.28 10.51
N THR A 264 11.76 29.56 9.29
CA THR A 264 11.33 30.71 8.47
C THR A 264 10.44 30.33 7.29
N LYS A 265 10.41 29.05 6.91
CA LYS A 265 9.65 28.54 5.77
C LYS A 265 8.80 27.34 6.15
N ASN A 266 7.77 27.07 5.34
CA ASN A 266 6.88 25.93 5.51
C ASN A 266 7.22 24.74 4.63
N LEU A 267 8.12 24.89 3.65
CA LEU A 267 8.67 23.79 2.85
C LEU A 267 10.19 23.74 3.00
N VAL A 268 10.73 22.57 3.33
CA VAL A 268 12.17 22.26 3.26
C VAL A 268 12.41 20.89 2.65
N ILE A 269 13.31 20.82 1.69
CA ILE A 269 13.69 19.59 0.97
C ILE A 269 15.17 19.34 1.23
N VAL A 270 15.47 18.27 1.96
CA VAL A 270 16.84 17.86 2.28
C VAL A 270 17.31 16.87 1.21
N THR A 271 18.33 17.24 0.46
CA THR A 271 18.87 16.44 -0.64
C THR A 271 20.28 15.94 -0.31
N GLY A 272 20.75 14.94 -1.07
CA GLY A 272 22.00 14.22 -0.83
C GLY A 272 21.98 12.80 -1.39
N HIS A 273 23.13 12.14 -1.44
CA HIS A 273 23.33 10.75 -1.82
C HIS A 273 22.59 9.79 -0.86
N SER A 274 22.46 8.53 -1.28
CA SER A 274 21.94 7.46 -0.42
C SER A 274 22.87 7.29 0.81
N GLY A 275 22.30 7.07 1.99
CA GLY A 275 23.05 6.91 3.24
C GLY A 275 23.67 8.18 3.87
N SER A 276 23.67 9.35 3.23
CA SER A 276 24.25 10.61 3.79
C SER A 276 23.52 11.18 5.03
N GLY A 277 22.41 10.58 5.48
CA GLY A 277 21.70 10.99 6.71
C GLY A 277 20.50 11.93 6.53
N LYS A 278 20.06 12.23 5.30
CA LYS A 278 18.89 13.10 5.01
C LYS A 278 17.68 12.84 5.90
N SER A 279 17.25 11.57 5.96
CA SER A 279 16.09 11.12 6.74
C SER A 279 16.32 11.30 8.24
N ALA A 280 17.53 11.09 8.74
CA ALA A 280 17.87 11.30 10.14
C ALA A 280 17.77 12.79 10.51
N ILE A 281 18.24 13.70 9.64
CA ILE A 281 18.15 15.16 9.86
C ILE A 281 16.68 15.60 9.99
N ILE A 282 15.81 15.24 9.03
CA ILE A 282 14.40 15.65 9.10
C ILE A 282 13.63 14.97 10.24
N GLN A 283 14.02 13.75 10.65
CA GLN A 283 13.42 13.05 11.78
C GLN A 283 13.85 13.67 13.13
N HIS A 284 15.14 13.96 13.31
CA HIS A 284 15.67 14.67 14.48
C HIS A 284 14.96 16.01 14.70
N ILE A 285 14.85 16.80 13.63
CA ILE A 285 14.16 18.10 13.67
C ILE A 285 12.68 17.89 13.97
N ALA A 286 12.01 16.91 13.35
CA ALA A 286 10.62 16.61 13.65
C ALA A 286 10.41 16.22 15.13
N LEU A 287 11.31 15.44 15.74
CA LEU A 287 11.26 15.10 17.15
C LEU A 287 11.36 16.36 18.04
N LYS A 288 12.29 17.28 17.76
CA LYS A 288 12.39 18.57 18.47
C LYS A 288 11.10 19.40 18.38
N TYR A 289 10.47 19.44 17.20
CA TYR A 289 9.17 20.11 17.03
C TYR A 289 8.07 19.40 17.84
N ARG A 290 8.07 18.06 17.90
CA ARG A 290 7.12 17.29 18.72
C ARG A 290 7.25 17.59 20.22
N GLU A 291 8.48 17.71 20.72
CA GLU A 291 8.76 18.08 22.11
C GLU A 291 8.27 19.51 22.44
N GLN A 292 8.20 20.38 21.43
CA GLN A 292 7.61 21.72 21.52
C GLN A 292 6.07 21.71 21.36
N GLY A 293 5.43 20.54 21.42
CA GLY A 293 3.98 20.40 21.29
C GLY A 293 3.45 20.68 19.89
N TRP A 294 4.22 20.34 18.85
CA TRP A 294 3.74 20.29 17.46
C TRP A 294 3.24 18.90 17.09
N ARG A 295 2.22 18.88 16.24
CA ARG A 295 1.69 17.68 15.60
C ARG A 295 2.63 17.22 14.48
N VAL A 296 3.35 16.13 14.71
CA VAL A 296 4.21 15.51 13.69
C VAL A 296 3.50 14.37 13.00
N LYS A 297 3.45 14.40 11.66
CA LYS A 297 2.89 13.31 10.85
C LYS A 297 3.93 12.72 9.90
N ARG A 298 4.13 11.40 9.91
CA ARG A 298 4.85 10.73 8.82
C ARG A 298 3.92 10.47 7.65
N VAL A 299 4.39 10.84 6.47
CA VAL A 299 3.72 10.68 5.17
C VAL A 299 4.40 9.55 4.38
N LYS A 300 3.62 8.75 3.64
CA LYS A 300 4.09 7.73 2.68
C LYS A 300 3.68 8.03 1.25
N LYS A 301 2.52 8.67 1.04
CA LYS A 301 2.00 9.14 -0.24
C LYS A 301 1.46 10.55 -0.09
N ILE A 302 1.32 11.28 -1.20
CA ILE A 302 0.78 12.64 -1.18
C ILE A 302 -0.63 12.71 -0.57
N GLN A 303 -1.44 11.68 -0.78
CA GLN A 303 -2.78 11.56 -0.17
C GLN A 303 -2.73 11.57 1.37
N ASP A 304 -1.68 11.07 2.02
CA ASP A 304 -1.61 11.12 3.49
C ASP A 304 -1.49 12.57 4.02
N ILE A 305 -1.01 13.53 3.21
CA ILE A 305 -1.01 14.96 3.54
C ILE A 305 -2.44 15.51 3.45
N MET A 306 -3.16 15.17 2.39
CA MET A 306 -4.54 15.61 2.15
C MET A 306 -5.50 15.04 3.20
N ASP A 307 -5.31 13.78 3.58
CA ASP A 307 -6.02 13.10 4.68
C ASP A 307 -5.77 13.80 6.02
N GLU A 308 -4.53 14.19 6.34
CA GLU A 308 -4.22 14.89 7.59
C GLU A 308 -4.77 16.32 7.58
N TYR A 309 -4.65 17.05 6.46
CA TYR A 309 -5.16 18.41 6.28
C TYR A 309 -6.69 18.48 6.40
N SER A 310 -7.39 17.49 5.85
CA SER A 310 -8.85 17.36 5.93
C SER A 310 -9.34 16.78 7.26
N SER A 311 -8.43 16.36 8.15
CA SER A 311 -8.81 15.72 9.41
C SER A 311 -9.30 16.75 10.43
N SER A 312 -10.27 16.35 11.27
CA SER A 312 -10.70 17.12 12.45
C SER A 312 -9.61 17.32 13.51
N ARG A 313 -8.43 16.73 13.28
CA ARG A 313 -7.26 16.79 14.15
C ARG A 313 -6.19 17.75 13.62
N PHE A 314 -6.37 18.33 12.44
CA PHE A 314 -5.39 19.26 11.86
C PHE A 314 -5.23 20.51 12.73
N GLU A 315 -3.99 20.84 13.09
CA GLU A 315 -3.67 22.04 13.86
C GLU A 315 -2.93 23.03 12.96
N LYS A 316 -3.64 24.07 12.51
CA LYS A 316 -3.06 25.16 11.74
C LYS A 316 -1.90 25.80 12.51
N ASP A 317 -0.82 26.06 11.78
CA ASP A 317 0.46 26.62 12.23
C ASP A 317 1.15 25.82 13.35
N LYS A 318 0.69 24.58 13.61
CA LYS A 318 1.25 23.62 14.58
C LYS A 318 1.43 22.20 14.03
N THR A 319 1.15 21.97 12.75
CA THR A 319 1.32 20.67 12.08
C THR A 319 2.58 20.63 11.21
N ILE A 320 3.30 19.51 11.24
CA ILE A 320 4.46 19.24 10.39
C ILE A 320 4.40 17.83 9.80
N CYS A 321 4.35 17.76 8.47
CA CYS A 321 4.44 16.52 7.70
C CYS A 321 5.90 16.18 7.37
N VAL A 322 6.26 14.90 7.48
CA VAL A 322 7.61 14.37 7.18
C VAL A 322 7.47 13.30 6.10
N PHE A 323 7.94 13.60 4.89
CA PHE A 323 7.78 12.74 3.71
C PHE A 323 9.15 12.31 3.18
N ASN A 324 9.53 11.05 3.42
CA ASN A 324 10.82 10.54 2.96
C ASN A 324 10.72 10.05 1.50
N ASP A 325 11.60 10.58 0.66
CA ASP A 325 11.84 10.19 -0.74
C ASP A 325 10.57 10.13 -1.62
N PRO A 326 9.83 11.25 -1.74
CA PRO A 326 8.48 11.30 -2.29
C PRO A 326 8.41 11.15 -3.82
N PHE A 327 9.53 11.37 -4.51
CA PHE A 327 9.66 11.26 -5.98
C PHE A 327 10.29 9.92 -6.40
N GLY A 328 10.32 8.95 -5.48
CA GLY A 328 11.01 7.67 -5.63
C GLY A 328 12.20 7.56 -4.67
N LYS A 329 12.41 6.35 -4.15
CA LYS A 329 13.52 6.03 -3.25
C LYS A 329 14.82 5.83 -4.00
N GLU A 330 14.78 5.05 -5.07
CA GLU A 330 15.95 4.51 -5.76
C GLU A 330 16.32 5.35 -6.98
N SER A 331 15.34 5.54 -7.86
CA SER A 331 15.35 6.32 -9.08
C SER A 331 14.07 7.17 -9.16
N PHE A 332 14.05 8.16 -10.06
CA PHE A 332 12.89 9.02 -10.28
C PHE A 332 11.68 8.19 -10.71
N ASP A 333 10.57 8.33 -9.98
CA ASP A 333 9.30 7.69 -10.30
C ASP A 333 8.28 8.70 -10.81
N GLU A 334 8.03 8.64 -12.11
CA GLU A 334 7.13 9.51 -12.84
C GLU A 334 5.67 9.43 -12.38
N ILE A 335 5.20 8.24 -11.93
CA ILE A 335 3.84 8.06 -11.41
C ILE A 335 3.68 8.78 -10.07
N LEU A 336 4.74 8.76 -9.23
CA LEU A 336 4.75 9.55 -8.00
C LEU A 336 4.78 11.05 -8.33
N ASN A 337 5.64 11.51 -9.25
CA ASN A 337 5.67 12.92 -9.69
C ASN A 337 4.31 13.42 -10.19
N ASN A 338 3.62 12.65 -11.04
CA ASN A 338 2.31 13.06 -11.58
C ASN A 338 1.23 13.12 -10.48
N SER A 339 1.35 12.27 -9.45
CA SER A 339 0.51 12.37 -8.25
C SER A 339 0.71 13.69 -7.49
N TRP A 340 1.90 14.32 -7.54
CA TRP A 340 2.13 15.64 -6.94
C TRP A 340 1.46 16.76 -7.74
N GLN A 341 1.49 16.69 -9.08
CA GLN A 341 0.80 17.66 -9.94
C GLN A 341 -0.72 17.66 -9.69
N THR A 342 -1.29 16.47 -9.46
CA THR A 342 -2.73 16.30 -9.21
C THR A 342 -3.24 17.06 -7.99
N TYR A 343 -2.38 17.31 -6.98
CA TYR A 343 -2.73 18.05 -5.76
C TYR A 343 -1.93 19.37 -5.62
N GLU A 344 -1.50 19.98 -6.73
CA GLU A 344 -0.62 21.15 -6.69
C GLU A 344 -1.26 22.33 -5.92
N GLU A 345 -2.57 22.56 -6.10
CA GLU A 345 -3.29 23.66 -5.46
C GLU A 345 -3.56 23.39 -3.97
N GLU A 346 -3.97 22.18 -3.60
CA GLU A 346 -4.16 21.78 -2.20
C GLU A 346 -2.84 21.80 -1.43
N LEU A 347 -1.71 21.46 -2.08
CA LEU A 347 -0.37 21.60 -1.51
C LEU A 347 0.01 23.06 -1.28
N LYS A 348 -0.32 23.98 -2.21
CA LYS A 348 -0.11 25.42 -2.00
C LYS A 348 -0.90 25.92 -0.78
N LEU A 349 -2.16 25.49 -0.62
CA LEU A 349 -3.00 25.84 0.53
C LEU A 349 -2.49 25.22 1.84
N TYR A 350 -2.08 23.95 1.84
CA TYR A 350 -1.45 23.29 2.98
C TYR A 350 -0.20 24.05 3.45
N LEU A 351 0.69 24.41 2.52
CA LEU A 351 1.95 25.11 2.81
C LEU A 351 1.77 26.54 3.35
N GLN A 352 0.58 27.14 3.20
CA GLN A 352 0.23 28.41 3.87
C GLN A 352 -0.14 28.23 5.35
N THR A 353 -0.38 27.00 5.82
CA THR A 353 -0.98 26.72 7.13
C THR A 353 -0.29 25.63 7.93
N ALA A 354 0.68 24.91 7.36
CA ALA A 354 1.43 23.86 8.02
C ALA A 354 2.78 23.62 7.36
N LYS A 355 3.66 22.88 8.03
CA LYS A 355 5.03 22.61 7.59
C LYS A 355 5.14 21.26 6.87
N LEU A 356 6.07 21.17 5.93
CA LEU A 356 6.43 19.97 5.18
C LEU A 356 7.96 19.86 5.09
N MET A 357 8.50 18.76 5.60
CA MET A 357 9.91 18.38 5.43
C MET A 357 10.01 17.14 4.56
N MET A 358 10.87 17.19 3.54
CA MET A 358 11.08 16.10 2.59
C MET A 358 12.55 15.66 2.57
N SER A 359 12.80 14.38 2.32
CA SER A 359 14.11 13.91 1.84
C SER A 359 14.03 13.58 0.35
N CYS A 360 15.10 13.76 -0.41
CA CYS A 360 15.19 13.28 -1.79
C CYS A 360 16.65 12.96 -2.17
N ARG A 361 16.88 12.06 -3.14
CA ARG A 361 18.25 11.84 -3.65
C ARG A 361 18.66 12.91 -4.68
N ASN A 362 19.93 13.30 -4.71
CA ASN A 362 20.42 14.36 -5.60
C ASN A 362 20.17 14.07 -7.10
N HIS A 363 20.31 12.81 -7.55
CA HIS A 363 20.02 12.45 -8.94
C HIS A 363 18.51 12.41 -9.27
N ILE A 364 17.65 12.35 -8.26
CA ILE A 364 16.18 12.35 -8.43
C ILE A 364 15.67 13.79 -8.46
N ILE A 365 16.12 14.64 -7.52
CA ILE A 365 15.73 16.07 -7.50
C ILE A 365 16.24 16.83 -8.73
N SER A 366 17.31 16.32 -9.36
CA SER A 366 17.91 16.89 -10.57
C SER A 366 17.36 16.31 -11.88
N ASP A 367 16.49 15.29 -11.87
CA ASP A 367 15.92 14.73 -13.11
C ASP A 367 15.10 15.81 -13.84
N ALA A 368 15.31 15.94 -15.15
CA ALA A 368 14.70 16.99 -15.96
C ALA A 368 13.16 16.90 -16.04
N ARG A 369 12.59 15.71 -15.76
CA ARG A 369 11.14 15.46 -15.75
C ARG A 369 10.45 15.90 -14.45
N LEU A 370 11.21 16.16 -13.38
CA LEU A 370 10.63 16.60 -12.11
C LEU A 370 9.96 17.97 -12.28
N THR A 371 8.69 18.07 -11.95
CA THR A 371 7.92 19.31 -12.09
C THR A 371 8.29 20.31 -10.99
N ARG A 372 8.90 21.43 -11.39
CA ARG A 372 9.54 22.38 -10.46
C ARG A 372 8.61 23.45 -9.86
N ASN A 373 7.31 23.43 -10.18
CA ASN A 373 6.34 24.46 -9.78
C ASN A 373 6.31 24.74 -8.28
N LEU A 374 6.46 23.71 -7.44
CA LEU A 374 6.54 23.80 -5.98
C LEU A 374 8.00 23.87 -5.44
N VAL A 375 8.97 23.48 -6.24
CA VAL A 375 10.37 23.20 -5.82
C VAL A 375 11.28 24.38 -6.20
N ASN A 376 11.20 25.45 -5.42
CA ASN A 376 12.14 26.56 -5.50
C ASN A 376 13.50 26.16 -4.87
N GLN A 377 14.62 26.50 -5.52
CA GLN A 377 15.98 26.24 -5.00
C GLN A 377 16.19 26.73 -3.56
N SER A 378 15.53 27.82 -3.17
CA SER A 378 15.63 28.38 -1.81
C SER A 378 14.95 27.51 -0.72
N HIS A 379 14.30 26.41 -1.08
CA HIS A 379 13.75 25.39 -0.16
C HIS A 379 14.66 24.16 -0.06
N ILE A 380 15.68 24.04 -0.90
CA ILE A 380 16.56 22.88 -0.99
C ILE A 380 17.78 23.07 -0.09
N VAL A 381 18.13 22.04 0.68
CA VAL A 381 19.41 21.92 1.38
C VAL A 381 20.09 20.64 0.91
N ASP A 382 21.07 20.78 0.02
CA ASP A 382 21.94 19.66 -0.35
C ASP A 382 23.00 19.45 0.74
N ILE A 383 22.92 18.31 1.44
CA ILE A 383 23.78 17.99 2.58
C ILE A 383 25.14 17.44 2.15
N ASP A 384 25.36 17.18 0.86
CA ASP A 384 26.66 16.80 0.32
C ASP A 384 27.33 17.94 -0.48
N ASP A 385 26.73 19.14 -0.51
CA ASP A 385 27.38 20.31 -1.08
C ASP A 385 28.61 20.74 -0.26
N ASN A 386 29.52 21.53 -0.84
CA ASN A 386 30.75 21.93 -0.15
C ASN A 386 30.54 22.82 1.10
N LYS A 387 29.31 23.26 1.40
CA LYS A 387 28.97 24.09 2.57
C LYS A 387 28.40 23.27 3.73
N ASN A 388 27.65 22.22 3.42
CA ASN A 388 26.91 21.41 4.36
C ASN A 388 27.49 20.01 4.55
N LYS A 389 28.35 19.52 3.62
CA LYS A 389 28.98 18.20 3.71
C LYS A 389 29.73 18.02 5.02
N LEU A 390 29.70 16.78 5.53
CA LEU A 390 30.33 16.41 6.78
C LEU A 390 31.83 16.74 6.77
N SER A 391 32.23 17.65 7.65
CA SER A 391 33.63 17.93 7.96
C SER A 391 34.31 16.70 8.58
N VAL A 392 35.64 16.66 8.53
CA VAL A 392 36.43 15.59 9.17
C VAL A 392 36.10 15.46 10.67
N ASP A 393 35.89 16.57 11.37
CA ASP A 393 35.53 16.55 12.80
C ASP A 393 34.14 16.00 13.06
N GLU A 394 33.15 16.32 12.21
CA GLU A 394 31.80 15.73 12.29
C GLU A 394 31.84 14.23 11.97
N LYS A 395 32.60 13.83 10.94
CA LYS A 395 32.82 12.42 10.61
C LYS A 395 33.48 11.66 11.76
N ARG A 396 34.52 12.21 12.39
CA ARG A 396 35.17 11.63 13.58
C ARG A 396 34.18 11.48 14.74
N LYS A 397 33.38 12.50 15.06
CA LYS A 397 32.33 12.44 16.10
C LYS A 397 31.30 11.36 15.82
N ILE A 398 30.81 11.25 14.57
CA ILE A 398 29.85 10.22 14.14
C ILE A 398 30.48 8.83 14.25
N LEU A 399 31.71 8.64 13.75
CA LEU A 399 32.43 7.37 13.83
C LEU A 399 32.58 6.93 15.29
N THR A 400 33.18 7.76 16.15
CA THR A 400 33.37 7.46 17.58
C THR A 400 32.07 7.17 18.31
N LYS A 401 30.95 7.82 17.94
CA LYS A 401 29.63 7.57 18.54
C LYS A 401 29.09 6.17 18.24
N TYR A 402 29.37 5.63 17.04
CA TYR A 402 28.94 4.29 16.63
C TYR A 402 29.97 3.20 16.97
N THR A 403 31.26 3.49 16.93
CA THR A 403 32.35 2.51 17.15
C THR A 403 32.92 2.58 18.56
N PHE A 404 32.18 3.11 19.52
CA PHE A 404 32.60 3.19 20.92
C PHE A 404 32.82 1.79 21.50
N GLY A 405 34.06 1.47 21.88
CA GLY A 405 34.46 0.13 22.34
C GLY A 405 34.94 -0.81 21.23
N MET A 406 35.01 -0.36 19.98
CA MET A 406 35.67 -1.10 18.89
C MET A 406 37.13 -0.65 18.73
N ASN A 407 38.04 -1.61 18.54
CA ASN A 407 39.47 -1.34 18.37
C ASN A 407 39.79 -0.92 16.93
N LEU A 408 39.45 0.32 16.56
CA LEU A 408 39.98 0.97 15.35
C LEU A 408 41.26 1.73 15.70
N SER A 409 42.32 1.54 14.92
CA SER A 409 43.55 2.34 14.98
C SER A 409 43.36 3.72 14.36
N GLU A 410 44.21 4.68 14.74
CA GLU A 410 44.14 6.04 14.19
C GLU A 410 44.30 6.05 12.66
N THR A 411 45.17 5.19 12.10
CA THR A 411 45.37 5.06 10.65
C THR A 411 44.18 4.44 9.91
N GLU A 412 43.36 3.64 10.58
CA GLU A 412 42.08 3.18 10.04
C GLU A 412 41.05 4.32 10.09
N CYS A 413 40.97 5.04 11.21
CA CYS A 413 40.10 6.21 11.38
C CYS A 413 40.37 7.29 10.32
N GLU A 414 41.63 7.62 10.05
CA GLU A 414 42.04 8.57 9.00
C GLU A 414 41.49 8.19 7.62
N LYS A 415 41.65 6.93 7.20
CA LYS A 415 41.12 6.43 5.92
C LYS A 415 39.60 6.34 5.90
N ILE A 416 38.97 5.99 7.02
CA ILE A 416 37.52 5.88 7.13
C ILE A 416 36.87 7.27 6.96
N VAL A 417 37.44 8.33 7.54
CA VAL A 417 36.86 9.70 7.41
C VAL A 417 37.07 10.34 6.04
N GLU A 418 37.93 9.79 5.18
CA GLU A 418 38.00 10.20 3.76
C GLU A 418 36.75 9.78 2.97
N VAL A 419 36.04 8.71 3.39
CA VAL A 419 34.87 8.19 2.68
C VAL A 419 33.74 9.23 2.62
N GLU A 420 33.36 9.64 1.42
CA GLU A 420 32.32 10.67 1.21
C GLU A 420 30.90 10.10 1.14
N ARG A 421 30.70 8.91 0.55
CA ARG A 421 29.38 8.32 0.33
C ARG A 421 28.96 7.40 1.47
N TYR A 422 27.66 7.39 1.77
CA TYR A 422 27.04 6.53 2.78
C TYR A 422 27.57 6.71 4.23
N PHE A 423 28.49 7.64 4.51
CA PHE A 423 29.33 7.62 5.72
C PHE A 423 28.57 7.38 7.05
N PRO A 424 27.49 8.13 7.41
CA PRO A 424 26.74 7.88 8.64
C PRO A 424 26.08 6.49 8.67
N LEU A 425 25.58 6.01 7.53
CA LEU A 425 25.02 4.66 7.39
C LEU A 425 26.11 3.59 7.58
N LEU A 426 27.31 3.80 7.05
CA LEU A 426 28.42 2.84 7.20
C LEU A 426 28.84 2.72 8.66
N CYS A 427 28.93 3.82 9.39
CA CYS A 427 29.17 3.79 10.84
C CYS A 427 28.10 2.97 11.58
N LYS A 428 26.81 3.20 11.27
CA LYS A 428 25.67 2.47 11.86
C LYS A 428 25.64 0.97 11.51
N LEU A 429 25.98 0.62 10.27
CA LEU A 429 26.06 -0.78 9.83
C LEU A 429 27.28 -1.48 10.46
N TYR A 430 28.44 -0.82 10.51
CA TYR A 430 29.64 -1.37 11.13
C TYR A 430 29.44 -1.66 12.61
N SER A 431 28.80 -0.74 13.36
CA SER A 431 28.45 -0.96 14.78
C SER A 431 27.47 -2.10 15.03
N SER A 432 26.80 -2.60 13.98
CA SER A 432 25.81 -3.67 14.05
C SER A 432 26.36 -5.04 13.63
N LYS A 433 27.67 -5.15 13.30
CA LYS A 433 28.32 -6.44 13.06
C LYS A 433 28.81 -7.04 14.38
N GLU A 434 28.40 -8.29 14.65
CA GLU A 434 28.79 -9.04 15.85
C GLU A 434 30.29 -9.43 15.81
N ASP A 435 30.83 -9.73 14.63
CA ASP A 435 32.25 -9.98 14.39
C ASP A 435 32.96 -8.72 13.87
N THR A 436 34.11 -8.38 14.44
CA THR A 436 35.00 -7.34 13.88
C THR A 436 35.48 -7.75 12.48
N PRO A 437 35.20 -6.96 11.42
CA PRO A 437 35.64 -7.31 10.08
C PRO A 437 37.16 -7.40 10.01
N LYS A 438 37.69 -8.50 9.44
CA LYS A 438 39.13 -8.67 9.18
C LYS A 438 39.72 -7.58 8.25
N ASN A 439 38.86 -6.81 7.58
CA ASN A 439 39.20 -5.64 6.80
C ASN A 439 38.17 -4.53 7.11
N SER A 440 38.45 -3.75 8.16
CA SER A 440 37.66 -2.58 8.57
C SER A 440 37.57 -1.55 7.44
N ILE A 441 38.72 -1.15 6.88
CA ILE A 441 38.84 -0.14 5.83
C ILE A 441 38.01 -0.53 4.60
N GLY A 442 38.17 -1.77 4.10
CA GLY A 442 37.43 -2.25 2.93
C GLY A 442 35.91 -2.22 3.10
N PHE A 443 35.39 -2.41 4.31
CA PHE A 443 33.96 -2.24 4.57
C PHE A 443 33.49 -0.80 4.32
N PHE A 444 34.32 0.21 4.63
CA PHE A 444 33.98 1.61 4.42
C PHE A 444 34.29 2.09 2.99
N THR A 445 35.40 1.66 2.38
CA THR A 445 35.82 2.14 1.05
C THR A 445 35.15 1.40 -0.10
N GLU A 446 34.80 0.11 0.08
CA GLU A 446 34.30 -0.78 -0.98
C GLU A 446 32.99 -1.48 -0.57
N THR A 447 32.15 -0.79 0.23
CA THR A 447 30.96 -1.40 0.88
C THR A 447 30.05 -2.19 -0.06
N VAL A 448 29.82 -1.71 -1.29
CA VAL A 448 28.94 -2.39 -2.26
C VAL A 448 29.50 -3.76 -2.63
N THR A 449 30.80 -3.84 -2.92
CA THR A 449 31.51 -5.10 -3.21
C THR A 449 31.45 -6.02 -2.00
N VAL A 450 31.83 -5.52 -0.82
CA VAL A 450 31.84 -6.30 0.43
C VAL A 450 30.44 -6.85 0.77
N LEU A 451 29.38 -6.06 0.61
CA LEU A 451 28.00 -6.51 0.81
C LEU A 451 27.59 -7.59 -0.21
N GLN A 452 27.92 -7.40 -1.49
CA GLN A 452 27.59 -8.38 -2.54
C GLN A 452 28.34 -9.70 -2.33
N GLU A 453 29.62 -9.65 -1.96
CA GLU A 453 30.42 -10.84 -1.60
C GLU A 453 29.89 -11.55 -0.35
N GLU A 454 29.46 -10.81 0.67
CA GLU A 454 28.88 -11.38 1.89
C GLU A 454 27.55 -12.10 1.60
N ILE A 455 26.67 -11.48 0.79
CA ILE A 455 25.41 -12.10 0.35
C ILE A 455 25.66 -13.31 -0.55
N LEU A 456 26.61 -13.24 -1.50
CA LEU A 456 27.04 -14.40 -2.30
C LEU A 456 27.60 -15.51 -1.41
N GLY A 457 28.35 -15.16 -0.36
CA GLY A 457 28.88 -16.09 0.62
C GLY A 457 27.79 -16.90 1.35
N PHE A 458 26.60 -16.33 1.57
CA PHE A 458 25.48 -17.09 2.12
C PHE A 458 25.02 -18.21 1.18
N ARG A 459 25.10 -18.05 -0.14
CA ARG A 459 24.69 -19.09 -1.11
C ARG A 459 25.40 -20.44 -0.89
N THR A 460 26.63 -20.43 -0.37
CA THR A 460 27.41 -21.63 -0.03
C THR A 460 27.45 -21.92 1.47
N LYS A 461 27.58 -20.91 2.33
CA LYS A 461 27.74 -21.07 3.79
C LYS A 461 26.43 -21.25 4.55
N ASP A 462 25.37 -20.55 4.13
CA ASP A 462 24.08 -20.53 4.82
C ASP A 462 22.94 -20.22 3.82
N LYS A 463 22.47 -21.28 3.17
CA LYS A 463 21.41 -21.20 2.15
C LYS A 463 20.11 -20.61 2.69
N ASN A 464 19.84 -20.74 4.00
CA ASN A 464 18.66 -20.15 4.60
C ASN A 464 18.76 -18.63 4.62
N LYS A 465 19.92 -18.06 5.01
CA LYS A 465 20.16 -16.61 4.94
C LYS A 465 20.03 -16.08 3.51
N TYR A 466 20.60 -16.80 2.54
CA TYR A 466 20.46 -16.43 1.13
C TYR A 466 18.99 -16.44 0.68
N CYS A 467 18.23 -17.50 0.99
CA CYS A 467 16.81 -17.61 0.67
C CYS A 467 15.94 -16.56 1.38
N ALA A 468 16.27 -16.20 2.62
CA ALA A 468 15.57 -15.17 3.36
C ALA A 468 15.68 -13.78 2.69
N LEU A 469 16.88 -13.45 2.18
CA LEU A 469 17.10 -12.22 1.40
C LEU A 469 16.46 -12.30 0.00
N ALA A 470 16.49 -13.46 -0.65
CA ALA A 470 15.78 -13.70 -1.92
C ALA A 470 14.27 -13.44 -1.79
N LEU A 471 13.66 -13.95 -0.71
CA LEU A 471 12.24 -13.72 -0.42
C LEU A 471 11.95 -12.24 -0.17
N LEU A 472 12.83 -11.48 0.49
CA LEU A 472 12.65 -10.03 0.63
C LEU A 472 12.68 -9.28 -0.71
N VAL A 473 13.57 -9.68 -1.64
CA VAL A 473 13.58 -9.15 -3.02
C VAL A 473 12.26 -9.45 -3.72
N LEU A 474 11.86 -10.73 -3.76
CA LEU A 474 10.70 -11.17 -4.52
C LEU A 474 9.36 -10.72 -3.92
N TYR A 475 9.29 -10.45 -2.61
CA TYR A 475 8.09 -9.92 -1.92
C TYR A 475 8.16 -8.40 -1.72
N ASN A 476 8.75 -7.67 -2.67
CA ASN A 476 8.72 -6.20 -2.77
C ASN A 476 9.15 -5.47 -1.48
N ASN A 477 10.10 -6.05 -0.74
CA ASN A 477 10.60 -5.51 0.53
C ASN A 477 9.52 -5.36 1.63
N ASP A 478 8.45 -6.17 1.62
CA ASP A 478 7.44 -6.22 2.69
C ASP A 478 6.97 -7.65 2.96
N LEU A 479 7.84 -8.45 3.58
CA LEU A 479 7.64 -9.89 3.75
C LEU A 479 6.93 -10.21 5.07
N CYS A 480 5.65 -10.63 5.00
CA CYS A 480 4.95 -11.22 6.13
C CYS A 480 5.10 -12.75 6.13
N VAL A 481 5.83 -13.30 7.09
CA VAL A 481 6.08 -14.75 7.21
C VAL A 481 4.77 -15.54 7.36
N GLY A 482 3.78 -14.98 8.07
CA GLY A 482 2.46 -15.61 8.27
C GLY A 482 1.57 -15.61 7.02
N ASP A 483 1.95 -14.90 5.96
CA ASP A 483 1.16 -14.79 4.71
C ASP A 483 1.67 -15.73 3.61
N LEU A 484 2.89 -16.28 3.73
CA LEU A 484 3.55 -17.09 2.71
C LEU A 484 2.71 -18.28 2.20
N LEU A 485 1.97 -18.94 3.09
CA LEU A 485 1.13 -20.10 2.76
C LEU A 485 -0.38 -19.78 2.69
N LYS A 486 -0.79 -18.50 2.67
CA LYS A 486 -2.23 -18.13 2.67
C LYS A 486 -2.92 -18.25 1.32
N LYS A 487 -2.17 -18.17 0.22
CA LYS A 487 -2.68 -18.27 -1.16
C LYS A 487 -1.83 -19.25 -1.95
N LYS A 488 -2.44 -19.92 -2.93
CA LYS A 488 -1.73 -20.87 -3.81
C LYS A 488 -0.57 -20.20 -4.55
N ASP A 489 -0.74 -18.96 -4.99
CA ASP A 489 0.30 -18.24 -5.74
C ASP A 489 1.48 -17.82 -4.87
N THR A 490 1.22 -17.42 -3.61
CA THR A 490 2.30 -17.12 -2.64
C THR A 490 3.01 -18.39 -2.20
N GLU A 491 2.27 -19.49 -2.01
CA GLU A 491 2.85 -20.80 -1.70
C GLU A 491 3.75 -21.30 -2.85
N ASN A 492 3.29 -21.20 -4.11
CA ASN A 492 4.09 -21.56 -5.29
C ASN A 492 5.36 -20.71 -5.38
N LYS A 493 5.23 -19.37 -5.25
CA LYS A 493 6.36 -18.43 -5.26
C LYS A 493 7.34 -18.71 -4.11
N PHE A 494 6.83 -19.05 -2.93
CA PHE A 494 7.63 -19.44 -1.76
C PHE A 494 8.44 -20.71 -2.03
N LYS A 495 7.78 -21.82 -2.41
CA LYS A 495 8.44 -23.11 -2.69
C LYS A 495 9.47 -23.00 -3.82
N HIS A 496 9.12 -22.29 -4.89
CA HIS A 496 10.05 -22.02 -5.98
C HIS A 496 11.30 -21.25 -5.51
N THR A 497 11.15 -20.28 -4.60
CA THR A 497 12.30 -19.55 -4.04
C THR A 497 13.17 -20.44 -3.13
N LEU A 498 12.57 -21.34 -2.33
CA LEU A 498 13.31 -22.35 -1.55
C LEU A 498 14.19 -23.20 -2.48
N ASN A 499 13.58 -23.76 -3.53
CA ASN A 499 14.25 -24.61 -4.52
C ASN A 499 15.38 -23.85 -5.25
N LEU A 500 15.13 -22.63 -5.73
CA LEU A 500 16.13 -21.75 -6.34
C LEU A 500 17.37 -21.52 -5.45
N CYS A 501 17.15 -21.42 -4.14
CA CYS A 501 18.21 -21.23 -3.15
C CYS A 501 18.82 -22.54 -2.63
N GLY A 502 18.36 -23.70 -3.12
CA GLY A 502 18.81 -25.02 -2.69
C GLY A 502 18.42 -25.37 -1.24
N VAL A 503 17.33 -24.78 -0.75
CA VAL A 503 16.69 -25.05 0.54
C VAL A 503 15.54 -26.06 0.34
N PRO A 504 15.33 -27.04 1.24
CA PRO A 504 14.26 -28.03 1.09
C PRO A 504 12.86 -27.39 0.98
N GLU A 505 12.02 -27.88 0.06
CA GLU A 505 10.65 -27.34 -0.15
C GLU A 505 9.70 -27.56 1.04
N ASN A 506 10.06 -28.46 1.96
CA ASN A 506 9.33 -28.69 3.21
C ASN A 506 9.76 -27.75 4.36
N THR A 507 10.69 -26.82 4.14
CA THR A 507 11.07 -25.81 5.13
C THR A 507 9.88 -24.95 5.53
N PRO A 508 9.49 -24.91 6.81
CA PRO A 508 8.34 -24.14 7.25
C PRO A 508 8.65 -22.62 7.22
N PRO A 509 7.66 -21.76 6.95
CA PRO A 509 7.83 -20.31 6.98
C PRO A 509 8.46 -19.78 8.28
N SER A 510 8.19 -20.42 9.43
CA SER A 510 8.78 -20.05 10.72
C SER A 510 10.30 -20.08 10.69
N ALA A 511 10.93 -21.08 10.07
CA ALA A 511 12.38 -21.19 9.97
C ALA A 511 13.00 -20.04 9.15
N ILE A 512 12.28 -19.55 8.13
CA ILE A 512 12.66 -18.33 7.40
C ILE A 512 12.48 -17.09 8.30
N GLY A 513 11.41 -17.03 9.10
CA GLY A 513 11.22 -15.96 10.09
C GLY A 513 12.33 -15.91 11.15
N ASP A 514 12.79 -17.07 11.63
CA ASP A 514 13.90 -17.21 12.56
C ASP A 514 15.22 -16.80 11.90
N THR A 515 15.45 -17.22 10.66
CA THR A 515 16.61 -16.78 9.86
C THR A 515 16.62 -15.25 9.68
N LEU A 516 15.48 -14.66 9.30
CA LEU A 516 15.30 -13.20 9.21
C LEU A 516 15.50 -12.49 10.55
N ASN A 517 15.24 -13.16 11.68
CA ASN A 517 15.55 -12.62 13.01
C ASN A 517 17.07 -12.56 13.25
N THR A 518 17.85 -13.54 12.81
CA THR A 518 19.33 -13.51 12.90
C THR A 518 19.99 -12.45 12.00
N LEU A 519 19.27 -11.97 10.99
CA LEU A 519 19.74 -10.95 10.04
C LEU A 519 19.38 -9.51 10.46
N LYS A 520 18.76 -9.34 11.65
CA LYS A 520 18.30 -8.02 12.13
C LYS A 520 19.45 -7.09 12.46
N GLY A 521 19.21 -5.79 12.28
CA GLY A 521 20.17 -4.73 12.64
C GLY A 521 21.20 -4.42 11.55
N PHE A 522 21.50 -5.38 10.67
CA PHE A 522 22.41 -5.19 9.55
C PHE A 522 21.73 -5.36 8.18
N PHE A 523 21.24 -6.57 7.86
CA PHE A 523 20.58 -6.82 6.57
C PHE A 523 19.09 -6.48 6.61
N VAL A 524 18.43 -6.75 7.74
CA VAL A 524 16.97 -6.76 7.87
C VAL A 524 16.52 -5.92 9.08
N LYS A 525 15.29 -5.40 9.02
CA LYS A 525 14.54 -4.84 10.14
C LYS A 525 13.12 -5.42 10.13
N LYS A 526 12.43 -5.35 11.26
CA LYS A 526 11.04 -5.79 11.41
C LYS A 526 10.17 -4.61 11.82
N ILE A 527 9.06 -4.38 11.13
CA ILE A 527 8.11 -3.31 11.42
C ILE A 527 6.74 -3.95 11.63
N GLY A 528 6.27 -3.98 12.88
CA GLY A 528 5.10 -4.80 13.25
C GLY A 528 5.34 -6.28 12.92
N ASP A 529 4.55 -6.82 11.99
CA ASP A 529 4.58 -8.24 11.60
C ASP A 529 5.41 -8.51 10.33
N THR A 530 5.85 -7.48 9.60
CA THR A 530 6.58 -7.64 8.32
C THR A 530 8.09 -7.38 8.47
N TYR A 531 8.86 -8.08 7.63
CA TYR A 531 10.31 -7.92 7.50
C TYR A 531 10.62 -7.09 6.26
N GLN A 532 11.61 -6.21 6.39
CA GLN A 532 12.08 -5.31 5.34
C GLN A 532 13.62 -5.24 5.41
N PHE A 533 14.30 -4.95 4.30
CA PHE A 533 15.70 -4.58 4.30
C PHE A 533 15.98 -3.41 5.24
N TYR A 534 17.10 -3.48 5.95
CA TYR A 534 17.47 -2.52 6.98
C TYR A 534 17.59 -1.10 6.41
N HIS A 535 18.27 -0.94 5.28
CA HIS A 535 18.44 0.32 4.55
C HIS A 535 18.40 0.07 3.04
N ASP A 536 18.05 1.10 2.26
CA ASP A 536 18.01 1.07 0.80
C ASP A 536 19.28 0.45 0.22
N LEU A 537 20.48 0.99 0.47
CA LEU A 537 21.77 0.41 0.01
C LEU A 537 21.85 -1.14 0.07
N VAL A 538 21.37 -1.76 1.16
CA VAL A 538 21.35 -3.22 1.29
C VAL A 538 20.34 -3.84 0.32
N MET A 539 19.14 -3.28 0.21
CA MET A 539 18.15 -3.67 -0.80
C MET A 539 18.69 -3.49 -2.23
N GLU A 540 19.34 -2.35 -2.55
CA GLU A 540 19.87 -2.06 -3.88
C GLU A 540 20.98 -3.06 -4.26
N ALA A 541 21.94 -3.29 -3.36
CA ALA A 541 22.98 -4.29 -3.55
C ALA A 541 22.43 -5.72 -3.69
N THR A 542 21.44 -6.09 -2.86
CA THR A 542 20.80 -7.41 -2.89
C THR A 542 19.99 -7.61 -4.17
N THR A 543 19.12 -6.68 -4.52
CA THR A 543 18.25 -6.75 -5.70
C THR A 543 19.06 -6.77 -7.00
N HIS A 544 20.10 -5.95 -7.12
CA HIS A 544 21.04 -5.98 -8.24
C HIS A 544 21.73 -7.34 -8.38
N LEU A 545 22.24 -7.89 -7.27
CA LEU A 545 22.89 -9.20 -7.25
C LEU A 545 21.91 -10.31 -7.70
N PHE A 546 20.75 -10.41 -7.05
CA PHE A 546 19.73 -11.41 -7.39
C PHE A 546 19.24 -11.27 -8.83
N GLY A 547 19.02 -10.05 -9.35
CA GLY A 547 18.59 -9.84 -10.73
C GLY A 547 19.68 -10.09 -11.78
N THR A 548 20.95 -10.00 -11.40
CA THR A 548 22.06 -10.43 -12.26
C THR A 548 22.19 -11.95 -12.28
N ASN A 549 21.96 -12.61 -11.14
CA ASN A 549 22.06 -14.08 -11.02
C ASN A 549 20.83 -14.83 -11.55
N TYR A 550 19.63 -14.27 -11.41
CA TYR A 550 18.33 -14.90 -11.69
C TYR A 550 17.42 -13.93 -12.46
N PRO A 551 17.75 -13.59 -13.73
CA PRO A 551 17.02 -12.55 -14.45
C PRO A 551 15.59 -12.96 -14.79
N ALA A 552 15.38 -14.25 -15.15
CA ALA A 552 14.08 -14.84 -15.44
C ALA A 552 13.14 -14.74 -14.23
N GLU A 553 13.63 -15.11 -13.05
CA GLU A 553 12.87 -15.06 -11.80
C GLU A 553 12.53 -13.61 -11.39
N ILE A 554 13.41 -12.64 -11.65
CA ILE A 554 13.09 -11.22 -11.48
C ILE A 554 12.02 -10.77 -12.48
N ILE A 555 12.16 -11.07 -13.77
CA ILE A 555 11.15 -10.75 -14.80
C ILE A 555 9.80 -11.34 -14.42
N LYS A 556 9.76 -12.58 -13.94
CA LYS A 556 8.53 -13.31 -13.61
C LYS A 556 7.85 -12.86 -12.31
N TYR A 557 8.62 -12.49 -11.28
CA TYR A 557 8.07 -12.33 -9.93
C TYR A 557 8.24 -10.95 -9.29
N ALA A 558 9.09 -10.07 -9.81
CA ALA A 558 9.24 -8.72 -9.27
C ALA A 558 8.02 -7.84 -9.58
N ASP A 559 7.86 -6.75 -8.81
CA ASP A 559 6.93 -5.66 -9.14
C ASP A 559 7.22 -5.09 -10.54
N ILE A 560 6.18 -4.88 -11.32
CA ILE A 560 6.29 -4.28 -12.67
C ILE A 560 6.94 -2.89 -12.64
N GLY A 561 6.72 -2.11 -11.57
CA GLY A 561 7.41 -0.85 -11.34
C GLY A 561 8.87 -1.00 -10.92
N PHE A 562 9.25 -2.10 -10.26
CA PHE A 562 10.67 -2.42 -10.05
C PHE A 562 11.35 -2.69 -11.40
N LEU A 563 10.72 -3.47 -12.29
CA LEU A 563 11.24 -3.71 -13.64
C LEU A 563 11.42 -2.38 -14.39
N ARG A 564 10.40 -1.51 -14.45
CA ARG A 564 10.51 -0.14 -15.02
C ARG A 564 11.68 0.65 -14.46
N ARG A 565 11.87 0.63 -13.13
CA ARG A 565 12.88 1.45 -12.44
C ARG A 565 14.31 0.90 -12.52
N ARG A 566 14.51 -0.42 -12.65
CA ARG A 566 15.82 -1.08 -12.49
C ARG A 566 16.31 -1.91 -13.68
N VAL A 567 15.45 -2.33 -14.59
CA VAL A 567 15.80 -3.28 -15.65
C VAL A 567 15.99 -2.57 -17.00
N ARG A 568 17.04 -2.91 -17.74
CA ARG A 568 17.38 -2.34 -19.06
C ARG A 568 17.92 -3.42 -20.01
N PHE A 569 17.84 -3.15 -21.32
CA PHE A 569 18.58 -3.90 -22.35
C PHE A 569 19.72 -3.05 -22.91
N GLY A 570 20.91 -3.63 -23.01
CA GLY A 570 22.11 -3.00 -23.54
C GLY A 570 22.52 -1.71 -22.79
N ASN A 571 23.57 -1.05 -23.28
CA ASN A 571 24.08 0.20 -22.71
C ASN A 571 23.30 1.44 -23.17
N CYS A 572 21.96 1.33 -23.31
CA CYS A 572 21.13 2.39 -23.90
C CYS A 572 20.99 3.64 -23.02
N ASP A 573 21.19 3.51 -21.70
CA ASP A 573 21.25 4.63 -20.75
C ASP A 573 22.68 4.77 -20.20
N LYS A 574 23.43 5.83 -20.60
CA LYS A 574 24.70 6.23 -19.93
C LYS A 574 24.46 6.89 -18.56
N ARG A 575 23.49 6.38 -17.77
CA ARG A 575 23.32 6.77 -16.37
C ARG A 575 24.15 5.82 -15.51
N ASN A 576 25.17 6.34 -14.83
CA ASN A 576 26.06 5.58 -13.94
C ASN A 576 25.35 5.15 -12.63
N ASP A 577 24.18 4.50 -12.70
CA ASP A 577 23.57 3.80 -11.57
C ASP A 577 24.14 2.38 -11.48
N PRO A 578 25.01 2.08 -10.49
CA PRO A 578 25.67 0.77 -10.35
C PRO A 578 24.70 -0.36 -9.97
N PHE A 579 23.41 -0.07 -9.76
CA PHE A 579 22.38 -1.05 -9.41
C PHE A 579 21.38 -1.30 -10.56
N THR A 580 21.65 -0.83 -11.78
CA THR A 580 20.85 -1.16 -12.97
C THR A 580 21.11 -2.61 -13.39
N ILE A 581 20.04 -3.41 -13.53
CA ILE A 581 20.09 -4.79 -13.98
C ILE A 581 20.00 -4.80 -15.52
N TYR A 582 21.12 -5.13 -16.17
CA TYR A 582 21.19 -5.24 -17.62
C TYR A 582 20.87 -6.67 -18.08
N LEU A 583 19.76 -6.82 -18.81
CA LEU A 583 19.36 -8.08 -19.43
C LEU A 583 20.14 -8.34 -20.72
N LYS A 584 20.41 -9.62 -20.95
CA LYS A 584 20.86 -10.15 -22.25
C LYS A 584 19.66 -10.40 -23.15
N ASP A 585 19.85 -10.27 -24.45
CA ASP A 585 18.80 -10.36 -25.48
C ASP A 585 17.96 -11.65 -25.41
N LYS A 586 18.53 -12.75 -24.92
CA LYS A 586 17.78 -14.01 -24.68
C LYS A 586 16.64 -13.92 -23.65
N TYR A 587 16.49 -12.79 -22.95
CA TYR A 587 15.38 -12.51 -22.02
C TYR A 587 14.39 -11.48 -22.60
N ILE A 588 14.51 -11.11 -23.88
CA ILE A 588 13.57 -10.21 -24.56
C ILE A 588 12.16 -10.80 -24.53
N GLU A 589 11.97 -12.00 -25.07
CA GLU A 589 10.66 -12.69 -25.12
C GLU A 589 10.00 -12.82 -23.74
N GLU A 590 10.76 -13.21 -22.71
CA GLU A 590 10.25 -13.39 -21.36
C GLU A 590 9.80 -12.05 -20.71
N LEU A 591 10.56 -10.97 -20.92
CA LEU A 591 10.11 -9.65 -20.47
C LEU A 591 8.91 -9.17 -21.29
N GLU A 592 8.92 -9.39 -22.60
CA GLU A 592 7.85 -8.99 -23.51
C GLU A 592 6.51 -9.65 -23.13
N GLU A 593 6.50 -10.95 -22.86
CA GLU A 593 5.32 -11.69 -22.35
C GLU A 593 4.84 -11.12 -21.00
N ARG A 594 5.77 -10.81 -20.08
CA ARG A 594 5.42 -10.18 -18.79
C ARG A 594 4.79 -8.80 -18.98
N LEU A 595 5.39 -7.94 -19.81
CA LEU A 595 4.89 -6.59 -20.08
C LEU A 595 3.52 -6.64 -20.76
N PHE A 596 3.34 -7.50 -21.75
CA PHE A 596 2.06 -7.72 -22.44
C PHE A 596 0.96 -8.19 -21.47
N THR A 597 1.28 -9.12 -20.57
CA THR A 597 0.33 -9.63 -19.56
C THR A 597 -0.11 -8.53 -18.58
N GLU A 598 0.83 -7.70 -18.12
CA GLU A 598 0.56 -6.60 -17.18
C GLU A 598 -0.14 -5.40 -17.82
N LEU A 599 -0.09 -5.27 -19.16
CA LEU A 599 -0.67 -4.17 -19.91
C LEU A 599 -2.21 -4.10 -19.77
N PHE A 600 -2.85 -5.26 -19.67
CA PHE A 600 -4.29 -5.39 -19.41
C PHE A 600 -4.63 -5.44 -17.89
N GLY A 601 -3.66 -5.12 -17.03
CA GLY A 601 -3.80 -5.12 -15.57
C GLY A 601 -3.90 -3.70 -14.97
N GLU A 602 -4.03 -3.65 -13.64
CA GLU A 602 -4.16 -2.40 -12.86
C GLU A 602 -2.90 -1.50 -12.89
N ARG A 603 -1.80 -1.96 -13.51
CA ARG A 603 -0.48 -1.30 -13.49
C ARG A 603 -0.03 -0.84 -14.88
N LEU A 604 -0.97 -0.58 -15.80
CA LEU A 604 -0.74 -0.06 -17.16
C LEU A 604 0.36 1.02 -17.25
N LEU A 605 0.34 2.03 -16.38
CA LEU A 605 1.34 3.11 -16.39
C LEU A 605 2.78 2.62 -16.11
N ASP A 606 2.97 1.61 -15.27
CA ASP A 606 4.30 1.01 -15.06
C ASP A 606 4.79 0.23 -16.28
N VAL A 607 3.89 -0.28 -17.11
CA VAL A 607 4.21 -0.94 -18.37
C VAL A 607 4.56 0.10 -19.44
N VAL A 608 3.66 1.04 -19.73
CA VAL A 608 3.84 2.06 -20.79
C VAL A 608 5.08 2.92 -20.56
N LEU A 609 5.39 3.26 -19.30
CA LEU A 609 6.58 4.03 -18.93
C LEU A 609 7.85 3.16 -18.79
N ASN A 610 7.82 1.87 -19.13
CA ASN A 610 8.99 0.98 -19.04
C ASN A 610 10.00 1.28 -20.17
N PRO A 611 11.25 1.69 -19.86
CA PRO A 611 12.22 2.03 -20.90
C PRO A 611 12.59 0.86 -21.82
N CYS A 612 12.38 -0.40 -21.41
CA CYS A 612 12.60 -1.55 -22.28
C CYS A 612 11.63 -1.58 -23.48
N LEU A 613 10.44 -0.99 -23.40
CA LEU A 613 9.53 -0.87 -24.55
C LEU A 613 10.09 0.04 -25.67
N LYS A 614 11.05 0.92 -25.35
CA LYS A 614 11.71 1.78 -26.35
C LYS A 614 12.81 1.06 -27.13
N ASN A 615 13.18 -0.15 -26.73
CA ASN A 615 14.07 -0.99 -27.54
C ASN A 615 13.28 -1.48 -28.76
N ALA A 616 13.79 -1.24 -29.97
CA ALA A 616 13.10 -1.60 -31.22
C ALA A 616 12.63 -3.05 -31.26
N ASN A 617 13.38 -3.99 -30.69
CA ASN A 617 13.03 -5.42 -30.69
C ASN A 617 11.83 -5.75 -29.78
N ILE A 618 11.55 -4.96 -28.75
CA ILE A 618 10.40 -5.15 -27.85
C ILE A 618 9.24 -4.25 -28.29
N GLY A 619 9.54 -3.00 -28.62
CA GLY A 619 8.55 -2.03 -29.08
C GLY A 619 7.90 -2.44 -30.40
N ALA A 620 8.61 -3.13 -31.30
CA ALA A 620 8.01 -3.68 -32.51
C ALA A 620 7.04 -4.83 -32.18
N ASP A 621 7.48 -5.87 -31.47
CA ASP A 621 6.65 -7.07 -31.26
C ASP A 621 5.45 -6.85 -30.33
N VAL A 622 5.57 -5.98 -29.31
CA VAL A 622 4.41 -5.54 -28.50
C VAL A 622 3.42 -4.75 -29.34
N ASN A 623 3.86 -4.04 -30.39
CA ASN A 623 2.95 -3.39 -31.34
C ASN A 623 2.38 -4.38 -32.39
N LEU A 624 3.14 -5.39 -32.81
CA LEU A 624 2.73 -6.39 -33.80
C LEU A 624 1.79 -7.46 -33.24
N LYS A 625 1.67 -7.60 -31.91
CA LYS A 625 0.57 -8.32 -31.24
C LYS A 625 -0.75 -7.54 -31.35
N MET A 626 -1.22 -7.38 -32.59
CA MET A 626 -2.51 -6.79 -32.94
C MET A 626 -3.64 -7.65 -32.36
N ASN A 627 -4.71 -7.00 -31.88
CA ASN A 627 -5.97 -7.71 -31.64
C ASN A 627 -6.68 -8.01 -32.98
N GLU A 628 -7.75 -8.81 -32.94
CA GLU A 628 -8.55 -9.16 -34.14
C GLU A 628 -9.11 -7.94 -34.89
N ASN A 629 -9.13 -6.77 -34.26
CA ASN A 629 -9.61 -5.50 -34.81
C ASN A 629 -8.49 -4.59 -35.35
N GLY A 630 -7.24 -5.08 -35.44
CA GLY A 630 -6.13 -4.36 -36.06
C GLY A 630 -5.49 -3.25 -35.21
N TRP A 631 -5.83 -3.13 -33.93
CA TRP A 631 -5.22 -2.14 -33.03
C TRP A 631 -4.02 -2.73 -32.29
N THR A 632 -2.96 -1.93 -32.15
CA THR A 632 -1.85 -2.28 -31.27
C THR A 632 -2.20 -1.91 -29.83
N PRO A 633 -1.77 -2.68 -28.82
CA PRO A 633 -2.03 -2.33 -27.44
C PRO A 633 -1.43 -0.97 -27.02
N LEU A 634 -0.37 -0.52 -27.71
CA LEU A 634 0.26 0.79 -27.51
C LEU A 634 -0.49 1.93 -28.21
N THR A 635 -1.15 1.69 -29.34
CA THR A 635 -2.07 2.67 -29.97
C THR A 635 -3.36 2.83 -29.15
N LEU A 636 -3.85 1.76 -28.52
CA LEU A 636 -4.94 1.85 -27.54
C LEU A 636 -4.54 2.61 -26.27
N ALA A 637 -3.29 2.46 -25.80
CA ALA A 637 -2.79 3.21 -24.64
C ALA A 637 -2.50 4.69 -24.95
N ALA A 638 -2.07 5.02 -26.18
CA ALA A 638 -1.79 6.38 -26.61
C ALA A 638 -3.04 7.16 -27.04
N GLY A 639 -4.09 6.48 -27.53
CA GLY A 639 -5.32 7.09 -28.05
C GLY A 639 -6.24 7.76 -27.02
N ASN A 640 -5.76 8.05 -25.81
CA ASN A 640 -6.50 8.73 -24.75
C ASN A 640 -5.95 10.13 -24.42
N ASP A 641 -4.85 10.55 -25.08
CA ASP A 641 -4.46 11.96 -25.22
C ASP A 641 -4.81 12.44 -26.64
N THR A 642 -5.30 13.67 -26.77
CA THR A 642 -6.09 14.16 -27.91
C THR A 642 -5.31 14.54 -29.18
N GLU A 643 -5.99 14.41 -30.33
CA GLU A 643 -5.79 15.19 -31.57
C GLU A 643 -4.43 15.14 -32.29
N GLU A 644 -4.02 13.96 -32.81
CA GLU A 644 -3.17 13.91 -34.02
C GLU A 644 -3.25 12.55 -34.77
N TYR A 645 -4.39 12.23 -35.41
CA TYR A 645 -4.64 10.90 -36.00
C TYR A 645 -5.09 10.86 -37.49
N GLU A 646 -4.71 11.84 -38.32
CA GLU A 646 -4.99 11.78 -39.78
C GLU A 646 -3.78 11.44 -40.67
N ASN A 647 -2.54 11.58 -40.19
CA ASN A 647 -1.35 11.49 -41.06
C ASN A 647 -0.74 10.08 -41.25
N PHE A 648 -1.26 9.04 -40.58
CA PHE A 648 -0.67 7.69 -40.69
C PHE A 648 -1.23 6.85 -41.85
N TYR A 649 -2.53 6.98 -42.17
CA TYR A 649 -3.22 6.09 -43.12
C TYR A 649 -3.02 6.41 -44.61
N HIS A 650 -2.32 7.50 -44.96
CA HIS A 650 -2.08 7.87 -46.36
C HIS A 650 -0.78 7.31 -46.98
N ARG A 651 -0.03 6.43 -46.29
CA ARG A 651 1.25 5.87 -46.80
C ARG A 651 1.27 4.40 -47.21
N GLU A 652 0.25 3.60 -46.93
CA GLU A 652 0.26 2.16 -47.30
C GLU A 652 -0.29 1.85 -48.71
N SER A 653 -0.82 2.83 -49.45
CA SER A 653 -1.30 2.60 -50.82
C SER A 653 -0.21 2.63 -51.89
N VAL A 654 1.08 2.87 -51.55
CA VAL A 654 2.18 3.02 -52.52
C VAL A 654 3.48 2.33 -52.06
N SER A 655 3.44 1.00 -51.87
CA SER A 655 4.67 0.19 -51.69
C SER A 655 4.56 -1.27 -52.17
N ARG A 656 3.68 -1.56 -53.15
CA ARG A 656 3.72 -2.82 -53.93
C ARG A 656 4.53 -2.68 -55.23
N SER A 657 5.78 -2.27 -55.12
CA SER A 657 6.78 -2.42 -56.20
C SER A 657 8.21 -2.26 -55.70
N THR A 658 9.13 -2.92 -56.42
CA THR A 658 10.61 -2.82 -56.36
C THR A 658 11.34 -3.32 -55.11
N SER A 659 12.05 -4.42 -55.33
CA SER A 659 13.12 -5.02 -54.52
C SER A 659 14.46 -4.29 -54.66
N HIS A 660 15.38 -4.54 -53.71
CA HIS A 660 16.83 -4.25 -53.72
C HIS A 660 17.28 -2.78 -53.72
N SER A 661 17.73 -2.30 -52.55
CA SER A 661 19.09 -1.75 -52.36
C SER A 661 19.43 -1.54 -50.87
N LEU A 662 20.73 -1.49 -50.56
CA LEU A 662 21.31 -1.24 -49.24
C LEU A 662 21.33 0.27 -48.86
N ASP A 663 21.62 0.47 -47.58
CA ASP A 663 22.34 1.61 -46.95
C ASP A 663 21.64 2.91 -46.54
N SER A 664 22.16 3.40 -45.40
CA SER A 664 22.10 4.74 -44.80
C SER A 664 20.80 5.20 -44.12
N LEU A 665 20.85 5.30 -42.79
CA LEU A 665 21.10 6.60 -42.13
C LEU A 665 21.40 6.46 -40.63
N LEU A 666 22.69 6.60 -40.30
CA LEU A 666 23.15 7.01 -38.96
C LEU A 666 22.76 8.48 -38.73
N PHE A 667 22.21 8.82 -37.56
CA PHE A 667 22.45 10.14 -36.96
C PHE A 667 22.48 10.07 -35.42
N CYS A 668 23.70 10.06 -34.89
CA CYS A 668 24.00 10.45 -33.52
C CYS A 668 24.73 11.80 -33.55
N SER A 669 24.05 12.85 -33.10
CA SER A 669 24.59 14.15 -32.68
C SER A 669 23.42 14.95 -32.07
N SER A 670 23.56 15.67 -30.96
CA SER A 670 24.77 16.13 -30.25
C SER A 670 24.63 15.96 -28.73
#